data_AF-A0A935V8L8-F1
#
_entry.id   AF-A0A935V8L8-F1
#
_cell.length_a   1.000
_cell.length_b   1.000
_cell.length_c   1.000
_cell.angle_alpha   90.00
_cell.angle_beta   90.00
_cell.angle_gamma   90.00
#
_symmetry.space_group_name_H-M   'P 1'
#
loop_
_entity.id
_entity.type
_entity.pdbx_description
1 polymer ?
#
loop_
_entity_poly.entity_id
_entity_poly.type
_entity_poly.pdbx_seq_one_letter_code
_entity_poly.pdbx_strand_id
1 'polypeptide(L)'
;MRMGPMLRWIAAVGSVRLRPFGLAACAVAMAAMLLPAAGVAAAFFVGIGGDDDYPGTPAQPLKSIQRAVDLAAAGDTIRILDGTYSGAGNANVRWSDRSLTFMSDSGNRKECVIDCNGADGFRFLDTVLTDTHLVRFNDLSVVDADTAIAVLRTGFSNITPVDLQISRCALRDGYVGVASHGGNVLLVDSVLADNELAGLHGGYAIGLAMSGCEVRGNGTGLFFTQMYGPGPVVLENTAIALNGTGIRYWQENANMELRQCRVDSSLTGHGLRAGSDFSVLTIDGCTLRGNAQHGIANTQGTYLVVNDTHIADNGYSGIAMPAGFAALDLESVTIVDNTSWGIGPFTWAALEAPMVPMGTRKSDKDPAHHIRINNCEVSGNGAGGVAIAGAYDPIRVTSSLVADNQGLGLQLGGTTAEATCQLTSLTIVANRGNGIDVVAGRCTATNLLVTNNRGAAAKVLTGSDLTLGCSNLFGNGGGDWVGAVQSQFGVDGNLSVDPLYCGLTTADYSLRADSPLAAANSDSCGTIGRFDATCPAPPDTVPPLPIILRDVPGDQGGALSVSWPRHQRDSELATLPVQEYLVQRHWGLAWQTLGTLAATGADTYSVVVTTPDIMVMGQPAPLAPYRVVALTAAPGVTYTSAADSACSIDNLPPPAPVVELVESEGFRTLTWSLPPILDLRSVCVFRGTEPGFVAGEPVGCPNNPYFVEHDLAGYYYRVQFIDTHGNAGAFSEELHGQYASDVPGAGPVVLRLLPNRPNPFNPQTTISYELPKPGRVVLSVFDLAGRCVRLLVDTELGAGRHEVTWDGRDATGQRLASGSYLARLVADGQMRSLLMGLVK
;
A
#
# COMPACT_ATOMS: atom_id res chain seq x y z
N MET A 1 63.77 37.27 -22.17
CA MET A 1 63.32 38.53 -21.54
C MET A 1 62.27 38.19 -20.48
N ARG A 2 62.30 38.90 -19.36
CA ARG A 2 61.72 38.52 -18.05
C ARG A 2 60.20 38.24 -18.11
N MET A 3 59.81 37.00 -17.77
CA MET A 3 58.47 36.67 -17.28
C MET A 3 58.46 36.74 -15.74
N GLY A 4 57.44 37.38 -15.20
CA GLY A 4 57.04 37.32 -13.79
C GLY A 4 55.96 38.37 -13.50
N PRO A 5 55.06 38.16 -12.53
CA PRO A 5 54.51 36.92 -11.99
C PRO A 5 52.95 36.96 -11.99
N MET A 6 52.29 36.07 -12.73
CA MET A 6 50.81 35.92 -12.71
C MET A 6 50.39 34.48 -12.37
N LEU A 7 51.19 33.80 -11.55
CA LEU A 7 51.09 32.36 -11.26
C LEU A 7 51.07 32.04 -9.75
N ARG A 8 50.51 32.94 -8.94
CA ARG A 8 50.27 32.71 -7.51
C ARG A 8 48.86 33.11 -7.12
N TRP A 9 47.84 32.35 -7.54
CA TRP A 9 46.48 32.46 -6.99
C TRP A 9 45.71 31.11 -6.96
N ILE A 10 46.41 29.96 -7.06
CA ILE A 10 45.78 28.61 -7.06
C ILE A 10 45.83 27.91 -5.69
N ALA A 11 46.39 28.50 -4.64
CA ALA A 11 46.47 27.84 -3.34
C ALA A 11 46.04 28.79 -2.20
N ALA A 12 44.76 28.71 -1.83
CA ALA A 12 44.21 28.84 -0.47
C ALA A 12 42.80 29.43 -0.51
N VAL A 13 41.75 28.59 -0.53
CA VAL A 13 40.59 28.74 0.38
C VAL A 13 39.92 27.37 0.54
N GLY A 14 40.16 26.71 1.67
CA GLY A 14 39.25 25.70 2.20
C GLY A 14 38.03 26.40 2.82
N SER A 15 36.86 25.79 2.68
CA SER A 15 35.55 26.29 3.15
C SER A 15 35.08 27.60 2.49
N VAL A 16 34.40 27.48 1.35
CA VAL A 16 33.60 28.58 0.78
C VAL A 16 32.23 28.02 0.46
N ARG A 17 31.20 28.44 1.21
CA ARG A 17 29.86 28.57 0.65
C ARG A 17 30.03 29.42 -0.60
N LEU A 18 29.86 28.83 -1.79
CA LEU A 18 29.86 29.54 -3.06
C LEU A 18 28.74 30.59 -2.99
N ARG A 19 29.10 31.81 -2.55
CA ARG A 19 28.24 32.97 -2.75
C ARG A 19 28.11 33.15 -4.26
N PRO A 20 26.92 33.50 -4.78
CA PRO A 20 26.65 33.59 -6.20
C PRO A 20 27.45 34.75 -6.80
N PHE A 21 28.65 34.45 -7.29
CA PHE A 21 29.50 35.43 -7.97
C PHE A 21 29.13 35.61 -9.46
N GLY A 22 27.95 35.15 -9.89
CA GLY A 22 27.44 35.33 -11.26
C GLY A 22 26.61 36.60 -11.49
N LEU A 23 25.90 37.09 -10.46
CA LEU A 23 24.93 38.18 -10.62
C LEU A 23 25.57 39.55 -10.86
N ALA A 24 26.65 39.90 -10.16
CA ALA A 24 27.22 41.25 -10.31
C ALA A 24 27.91 41.47 -11.67
N ALA A 25 28.51 40.44 -12.28
CA ALA A 25 29.18 40.59 -13.56
C ALA A 25 28.20 40.52 -14.74
N CYS A 26 27.23 39.59 -14.72
CA CYS A 26 26.19 39.52 -15.76
C CYS A 26 25.14 40.63 -15.60
N ALA A 27 24.70 41.01 -14.39
CA ALA A 27 23.75 42.12 -14.22
C ALA A 27 24.37 43.48 -14.54
N VAL A 28 25.67 43.69 -14.32
CA VAL A 28 26.35 44.93 -14.75
C VAL A 28 26.55 44.96 -16.27
N ALA A 29 26.82 43.82 -16.92
CA ALA A 29 26.80 43.72 -18.38
C ALA A 29 25.39 43.92 -18.97
N MET A 30 24.35 43.32 -18.36
CA MET A 30 22.94 43.47 -18.73
C MET A 30 22.41 44.91 -18.47
N ALA A 31 22.86 45.58 -17.40
CA ALA A 31 22.49 46.97 -17.11
C ALA A 31 23.17 47.98 -18.05
N ALA A 32 24.43 47.72 -18.46
CA ALA A 32 25.12 48.55 -19.46
C ALA A 32 24.48 48.42 -20.86
N MET A 33 23.91 47.25 -21.16
CA MET A 33 23.17 46.92 -22.37
C MET A 33 21.78 47.61 -22.49
N LEU A 34 21.24 48.13 -21.39
CA LEU A 34 19.94 48.82 -21.31
C LEU A 34 20.06 50.35 -21.44
N LEU A 35 21.26 50.92 -21.54
CA LEU A 35 21.45 52.37 -21.67
C LEU A 35 21.21 52.83 -23.13
N PRO A 36 20.34 53.83 -23.38
CA PRO A 36 20.20 54.42 -24.71
C PRO A 36 21.46 55.20 -25.07
N ALA A 37 21.92 55.07 -26.32
CA ALA A 37 23.01 55.88 -26.85
C ALA A 37 22.60 57.36 -26.83
N ALA A 38 23.48 58.23 -26.31
CA ALA A 38 23.26 59.67 -26.20
C ALA A 38 23.35 60.34 -27.58
N GLY A 39 22.22 60.38 -28.29
CA GLY A 39 21.99 61.11 -29.53
C GLY A 39 20.50 61.10 -29.86
N VAL A 40 19.99 62.09 -30.59
CA VAL A 40 18.59 62.07 -31.06
C VAL A 40 18.51 61.07 -32.21
N ALA A 41 18.33 59.79 -31.88
CA ALA A 41 18.15 58.72 -32.86
C ALA A 41 16.90 58.99 -33.71
N ALA A 42 17.02 58.88 -35.03
CA ALA A 42 15.89 59.01 -35.94
C ALA A 42 15.03 57.73 -35.92
N ALA A 43 13.76 57.88 -36.32
CA ALA A 43 12.84 56.75 -36.49
C ALA A 43 12.30 56.70 -37.91
N PHE A 44 12.47 55.55 -38.58
CA PHE A 44 11.95 55.29 -39.92
C PHE A 44 10.75 54.35 -39.82
N PHE A 45 9.61 54.79 -40.37
CA PHE A 45 8.34 54.07 -40.31
C PHE A 45 8.15 53.21 -41.56
N VAL A 46 7.77 51.96 -41.37
CA VAL A 46 7.46 50.98 -42.43
C VAL A 46 5.99 50.58 -42.33
N GLY A 47 5.29 50.52 -43.46
CA GLY A 47 3.86 50.22 -43.54
C GLY A 47 3.47 49.49 -44.82
N ILE A 48 2.50 48.57 -44.76
CA ILE A 48 2.04 47.77 -45.93
C ILE A 48 1.62 48.64 -47.12
N GLY A 49 1.01 49.80 -46.86
CA GLY A 49 0.61 50.78 -47.88
C GLY A 49 1.66 51.84 -48.21
N GLY A 50 2.90 51.67 -47.72
CA GLY A 50 3.99 52.61 -47.91
C GLY A 50 4.59 52.61 -49.32
N ASP A 51 5.56 53.50 -49.52
CA ASP A 51 6.33 53.65 -50.76
C ASP A 51 7.82 53.82 -50.43
N ASP A 52 8.70 53.11 -51.13
CA ASP A 52 10.14 53.14 -50.87
C ASP A 52 10.85 54.41 -51.39
N ASP A 53 10.10 55.25 -52.12
CA ASP A 53 10.49 56.62 -52.47
C ASP A 53 10.16 57.64 -51.37
N TYR A 54 9.41 57.24 -50.33
CA TYR A 54 9.06 58.13 -49.20
C TYR A 54 10.22 58.31 -48.21
N PRO A 55 10.19 59.40 -47.41
CA PRO A 55 11.23 59.65 -46.40
C PRO A 55 11.15 58.73 -45.17
N GLY A 56 10.10 57.90 -45.03
CA GLY A 56 9.92 57.01 -43.87
C GLY A 56 9.40 57.72 -42.62
N THR A 57 8.52 58.70 -42.78
CA THR A 57 7.85 59.39 -41.65
C THR A 57 6.52 58.68 -41.30
N PRO A 58 5.90 58.93 -40.14
CA PRO A 58 4.59 58.33 -39.81
C PRO A 58 3.51 58.60 -40.87
N ALA A 59 3.52 59.77 -41.51
CA ALA A 59 2.56 60.14 -42.53
C ALA A 59 2.92 59.62 -43.94
N GLN A 60 4.19 59.27 -44.16
CA GLN A 60 4.72 58.76 -45.42
C GLN A 60 5.67 57.58 -45.11
N PRO A 61 5.12 56.41 -44.73
CA PRO A 61 5.92 55.26 -44.35
C PRO A 61 6.55 54.58 -45.58
N LEU A 62 7.71 53.98 -45.38
CA LEU A 62 8.37 53.13 -46.37
C LEU A 62 7.60 51.83 -46.57
N LYS A 63 7.74 51.21 -47.74
CA LYS A 63 7.08 49.94 -48.06
C LYS A 63 7.88 48.74 -47.54
N SER A 64 9.20 48.81 -47.61
CA SER A 64 10.09 47.70 -47.28
C SER A 64 10.98 48.00 -46.07
N ILE A 65 11.19 46.96 -45.24
CA ILE A 65 12.06 47.03 -44.07
C ILE A 65 13.51 47.28 -44.49
N GLN A 66 13.99 46.60 -45.54
CA GLN A 66 15.34 46.80 -46.06
C GLN A 66 15.58 48.25 -46.48
N ARG A 67 14.60 48.90 -47.12
CA ARG A 67 14.75 50.30 -47.52
C ARG A 67 14.92 51.22 -46.30
N ALA A 68 14.16 50.98 -45.24
CA ALA A 68 14.30 51.73 -43.99
C ALA A 68 15.68 51.52 -43.36
N VAL A 69 16.17 50.27 -43.38
CA VAL A 69 17.53 49.94 -42.95
C VAL A 69 18.59 50.65 -43.79
N ASP A 70 18.42 50.75 -45.12
CA ASP A 70 19.38 51.43 -46.00
C ASP A 70 19.48 52.94 -45.73
N LEU A 71 18.38 53.56 -45.26
CA LEU A 71 18.33 54.98 -44.92
C LEU A 71 18.83 55.28 -43.50
N ALA A 72 18.80 54.30 -42.61
CA ALA A 72 19.11 54.46 -41.20
C ALA A 72 20.63 54.56 -40.91
N ALA A 73 20.98 55.43 -39.95
CA ALA A 73 22.30 55.50 -39.35
C ALA A 73 22.41 54.61 -38.10
N ALA A 74 23.63 54.37 -37.63
CA ALA A 74 23.83 53.63 -36.38
C ALA A 74 23.18 54.36 -35.19
N GLY A 75 22.39 53.63 -34.41
CA GLY A 75 21.59 54.12 -33.29
C GLY A 75 20.11 54.34 -33.63
N ASP A 76 19.75 54.37 -34.91
CA ASP A 76 18.38 54.66 -35.35
C ASP A 76 17.41 53.48 -35.11
N THR A 77 16.12 53.81 -35.17
CA THR A 77 15.02 52.87 -34.98
C THR A 77 14.21 52.68 -36.26
N ILE A 78 13.93 51.43 -36.60
CA ILE A 78 12.97 51.03 -37.63
C ILE A 78 11.66 50.68 -36.92
N ARG A 79 10.64 51.52 -37.09
CA ARG A 79 9.29 51.35 -36.53
C ARG A 79 8.38 50.70 -37.56
N ILE A 80 7.89 49.51 -37.25
CA ILE A 80 7.06 48.72 -38.16
C ILE A 80 5.61 48.86 -37.70
N LEU A 81 4.75 49.42 -38.54
CA LEU A 81 3.33 49.56 -38.25
C LEU A 81 2.64 48.19 -38.22
N ASP A 82 1.47 48.08 -37.61
CA ASP A 82 0.72 46.82 -37.57
C ASP A 82 0.40 46.31 -38.98
N GLY A 83 0.58 45.01 -39.17
CA GLY A 83 0.40 44.32 -40.43
C GLY A 83 1.28 43.08 -40.58
N THR A 84 0.98 42.29 -41.61
CA THR A 84 1.82 41.20 -42.10
C THR A 84 2.67 41.67 -43.28
N TYR A 85 3.99 41.66 -43.10
CA TYR A 85 4.97 42.10 -44.09
C TYR A 85 5.58 40.89 -44.79
N SER A 86 5.32 40.79 -46.09
CA SER A 86 5.84 39.73 -46.96
C SER A 86 6.44 40.32 -48.23
N GLY A 87 7.06 39.47 -49.04
CA GLY A 87 7.64 39.85 -50.33
C GLY A 87 9.00 40.54 -50.24
N ALA A 88 9.48 41.02 -51.39
CA ALA A 88 10.83 41.55 -51.54
C ALA A 88 11.10 42.75 -50.60
N GLY A 89 12.23 42.71 -49.90
CA GLY A 89 12.68 43.77 -48.98
C GLY A 89 12.09 43.66 -47.56
N ASN A 90 11.17 42.73 -47.31
CA ASN A 90 10.62 42.46 -45.97
C ASN A 90 11.14 41.14 -45.35
N ALA A 91 11.78 40.30 -46.16
CA ALA A 91 12.51 39.10 -45.74
C ALA A 91 13.98 39.20 -46.20
N ASN A 92 14.86 38.43 -45.58
CA ASN A 92 16.32 38.45 -45.75
C ASN A 92 16.90 39.85 -45.53
N VAL A 93 16.39 40.55 -44.51
CA VAL A 93 16.77 41.91 -44.15
C VAL A 93 18.19 41.91 -43.61
N ARG A 94 19.06 42.69 -44.25
CA ARG A 94 20.47 42.82 -43.89
C ARG A 94 20.73 44.18 -43.27
N TRP A 95 21.13 44.17 -42.01
CA TRP A 95 21.33 45.40 -41.23
C TRP A 95 22.76 45.97 -41.30
N SER A 96 23.70 45.23 -41.89
CA SER A 96 25.13 45.60 -42.02
C SER A 96 25.79 45.88 -40.65
N ASP A 97 26.92 46.58 -40.64
CA ASP A 97 27.74 46.97 -39.47
C ASP A 97 27.12 48.08 -38.60
N ARG A 98 25.78 48.14 -38.49
CA ARG A 98 25.07 49.21 -37.77
C ARG A 98 24.34 48.66 -36.56
N SER A 99 24.50 49.34 -35.42
CA SER A 99 23.63 49.15 -34.26
C SER A 99 22.26 49.72 -34.57
N LEU A 100 21.22 48.91 -34.60
CA LEU A 100 19.86 49.32 -35.00
C LEU A 100 18.81 48.74 -34.05
N THR A 101 17.67 49.42 -33.94
CA THR A 101 16.51 48.91 -33.20
C THR A 101 15.35 48.67 -34.16
N PHE A 102 14.87 47.44 -34.24
CA PHE A 102 13.63 47.06 -34.92
C PHE A 102 12.53 46.94 -33.88
N MET A 103 11.40 47.60 -34.08
CA MET A 103 10.28 47.46 -33.17
C MET A 103 8.94 47.63 -33.84
N SER A 104 7.92 46.93 -33.32
CA SER A 104 6.53 47.30 -33.61
C SER A 104 6.25 48.71 -33.10
N ASP A 105 5.51 49.49 -33.88
CA ASP A 105 5.04 50.81 -33.46
C ASP A 105 3.96 50.72 -32.37
N SER A 106 3.09 49.70 -32.45
CA SER A 106 2.00 49.48 -31.48
C SER A 106 2.47 48.84 -30.18
N GLY A 107 3.66 48.21 -30.18
CA GLY A 107 4.15 47.40 -29.07
C GLY A 107 3.42 46.06 -28.94
N ASN A 108 2.65 45.64 -29.94
CA ASN A 108 1.95 44.36 -29.95
C ASN A 108 2.54 43.40 -30.98
N ARG A 109 3.30 42.41 -30.50
CA ARG A 109 3.93 41.39 -31.35
C ARG A 109 2.99 40.57 -32.19
N LYS A 110 1.70 40.47 -31.84
CA LYS A 110 0.72 39.70 -32.61
C LYS A 110 0.24 40.44 -33.85
N GLU A 111 0.29 41.77 -33.84
CA GLU A 111 -0.20 42.62 -34.93
C GLU A 111 0.92 42.99 -35.91
N CYS A 112 2.18 43.04 -35.46
CA CYS A 112 3.35 43.25 -36.32
C CYS A 112 4.04 41.92 -36.67
N VAL A 113 3.75 41.38 -37.85
CA VAL A 113 4.25 40.07 -38.31
C VAL A 113 5.13 40.24 -39.55
N ILE A 114 6.36 39.75 -39.49
CA ILE A 114 7.25 39.60 -40.64
C ILE A 114 7.14 38.15 -41.13
N ASP A 115 6.54 37.96 -42.31
CA ASP A 115 6.35 36.67 -42.97
C ASP A 115 7.42 36.47 -44.04
N CYS A 116 8.33 35.54 -43.77
CA CYS A 116 9.56 35.39 -44.54
C CYS A 116 9.40 34.50 -45.78
N ASN A 117 8.27 33.81 -45.97
CA ASN A 117 7.99 32.94 -47.11
C ASN A 117 9.13 31.95 -47.43
N GLY A 118 9.69 31.32 -46.39
CA GLY A 118 10.80 30.36 -46.46
C GLY A 118 12.19 30.97 -46.66
N ALA A 119 12.34 32.29 -46.71
CA ALA A 119 13.65 32.95 -46.67
C ALA A 119 14.11 33.19 -45.22
N ASP A 120 15.36 33.61 -44.99
CA ASP A 120 15.73 34.16 -43.68
C ASP A 120 14.89 35.40 -43.35
N GLY A 121 14.67 35.69 -42.08
CA GLY A 121 14.03 36.94 -41.65
C GLY A 121 15.01 38.09 -41.64
N PHE A 122 15.87 38.12 -40.62
CA PHE A 122 16.93 39.11 -40.46
C PHE A 122 18.29 38.42 -40.44
N ARG A 123 19.25 38.92 -41.22
CA ARG A 123 20.58 38.31 -41.33
C ARG A 123 21.70 39.33 -41.24
N PHE A 124 22.69 39.01 -40.44
CA PHE A 124 24.00 39.61 -40.46
C PHE A 124 25.04 38.62 -40.96
N LEU A 125 25.85 39.05 -41.93
CA LEU A 125 26.94 38.28 -42.51
C LEU A 125 28.10 39.23 -42.84
N ASP A 126 29.20 39.14 -42.09
CA ASP A 126 30.42 39.90 -42.38
C ASP A 126 31.70 39.09 -42.06
N THR A 127 32.78 39.45 -42.73
CA THR A 127 34.13 38.88 -42.62
C THR A 127 35.08 39.72 -41.77
N VAL A 128 34.82 41.03 -41.57
CA VAL A 128 35.71 41.92 -40.78
C VAL A 128 34.90 43.00 -40.06
N LEU A 129 34.90 42.99 -38.73
CA LEU A 129 34.31 44.04 -37.89
C LEU A 129 35.40 44.74 -37.08
N THR A 130 35.32 46.06 -36.95
CA THR A 130 36.26 46.85 -36.16
C THR A 130 35.69 47.26 -34.79
N ASP A 131 34.36 47.19 -34.61
CA ASP A 131 33.64 47.67 -33.42
C ASP A 131 32.55 46.69 -32.96
N THR A 132 32.10 46.80 -31.70
CA THR A 132 30.96 46.01 -31.17
C THR A 132 29.65 46.64 -31.65
N HIS A 133 28.75 45.84 -32.22
CA HIS A 133 27.43 46.30 -32.66
C HIS A 133 26.33 45.73 -31.76
N LEU A 134 25.28 46.50 -31.54
CA LEU A 134 24.11 46.09 -30.75
C LEU A 134 22.85 46.24 -31.57
N VAL A 135 22.16 45.13 -31.80
CA VAL A 135 20.89 45.11 -32.51
C VAL A 135 19.77 44.68 -31.59
N ARG A 136 18.67 45.42 -31.64
CA ARG A 136 17.50 45.19 -30.79
C ARG A 136 16.28 44.85 -31.62
N PHE A 137 15.51 43.87 -31.17
CA PHE A 137 14.21 43.49 -31.70
C PHE A 137 13.19 43.56 -30.57
N ASN A 138 12.15 44.36 -30.74
CA ASN A 138 11.12 44.55 -29.73
C ASN A 138 9.72 44.35 -30.30
N ASP A 139 8.91 43.59 -29.57
CA ASP A 139 7.45 43.58 -29.77
C ASP A 139 6.99 43.17 -31.18
N LEU A 140 7.69 42.24 -31.84
CA LEU A 140 7.37 41.79 -33.20
C LEU A 140 7.35 40.26 -33.33
N SER A 141 6.66 39.74 -34.35
CA SER A 141 6.71 38.33 -34.73
C SER A 141 7.46 38.14 -36.04
N VAL A 142 8.29 37.11 -36.11
CA VAL A 142 8.92 36.65 -37.36
C VAL A 142 8.50 35.20 -37.59
N VAL A 143 7.96 34.91 -38.76
CA VAL A 143 7.36 33.61 -39.10
C VAL A 143 7.80 33.11 -40.47
N ASP A 144 7.65 31.80 -40.69
CA ASP A 144 7.93 31.13 -41.98
C ASP A 144 9.33 31.43 -42.51
N ALA A 145 10.34 31.33 -41.64
CA ALA A 145 11.71 31.69 -41.94
C ALA A 145 12.64 30.46 -41.95
N ASP A 146 13.59 30.38 -42.90
CA ASP A 146 14.70 29.43 -42.80
C ASP A 146 15.52 29.70 -41.53
N THR A 147 15.75 30.98 -41.24
CA THR A 147 16.17 31.42 -39.91
C THR A 147 15.56 32.77 -39.59
N ALA A 148 14.87 32.91 -38.46
CA ALA A 148 14.16 34.15 -38.14
C ALA A 148 15.13 35.31 -37.87
N ILE A 149 16.14 35.08 -37.02
CA ILE A 149 17.24 36.01 -36.77
C ILE A 149 18.56 35.25 -36.83
N ALA A 150 19.43 35.63 -37.76
CA ALA A 150 20.71 34.99 -38.00
C ALA A 150 21.88 35.97 -37.84
N VAL A 151 22.80 35.67 -36.92
CA VAL A 151 24.13 36.27 -36.86
C VAL A 151 25.12 35.20 -37.28
N LEU A 152 25.53 35.24 -38.55
CA LEU A 152 26.44 34.27 -39.14
C LEU A 152 27.82 34.88 -39.32
N ARG A 153 28.85 34.19 -38.81
CA ARG A 153 30.24 34.62 -38.93
C ARG A 153 30.96 33.85 -40.03
N THR A 154 31.59 34.56 -40.95
CA THR A 154 32.49 33.98 -41.96
C THR A 154 33.95 34.28 -41.61
N GLY A 155 34.63 33.37 -40.90
CA GLY A 155 36.06 33.48 -40.55
C GLY A 155 36.37 33.23 -39.06
N PHE A 156 37.52 32.58 -38.77
CA PHE A 156 37.83 31.99 -37.45
C PHE A 156 38.83 32.76 -36.57
N SER A 157 39.22 34.01 -36.89
CA SER A 157 40.31 34.70 -36.16
C SER A 157 39.95 36.10 -35.66
N ASN A 158 39.78 36.25 -34.33
CA ASN A 158 39.83 37.47 -33.50
C ASN A 158 39.17 38.75 -34.04
N ILE A 159 37.83 38.83 -33.96
CA ILE A 159 37.03 39.99 -34.39
C ILE A 159 35.86 40.21 -33.41
N THR A 160 35.47 41.47 -33.23
CA THR A 160 34.46 42.04 -32.33
C THR A 160 33.03 41.44 -32.48
N PRO A 161 32.26 41.27 -31.38
CA PRO A 161 30.92 40.62 -31.41
C PRO A 161 29.77 41.52 -31.92
N VAL A 162 28.70 40.88 -32.42
CA VAL A 162 27.37 41.50 -32.61
C VAL A 162 26.46 41.02 -31.48
N ASP A 163 26.09 41.93 -30.60
CA ASP A 163 25.17 41.65 -29.49
C ASP A 163 23.72 41.76 -29.97
N LEU A 164 22.90 40.80 -29.59
CA LEU A 164 21.47 40.75 -29.88
C LEU A 164 20.64 40.93 -28.60
N GLN A 165 19.64 41.80 -28.66
CA GLN A 165 18.59 41.89 -27.66
C GLN A 165 17.23 41.66 -28.29
N ILE A 166 16.50 40.68 -27.79
CA ILE A 166 15.19 40.28 -28.30
C ILE A 166 14.22 40.34 -27.13
N SER A 167 13.29 41.29 -27.17
CA SER A 167 12.34 41.51 -26.07
C SER A 167 10.91 41.43 -26.56
N ARG A 168 10.11 40.59 -25.90
CA ARG A 168 8.68 40.40 -26.21
C ARG A 168 8.43 40.07 -27.69
N CYS A 169 9.31 39.29 -28.32
CA CYS A 169 9.13 38.84 -29.70
C CYS A 169 8.59 37.41 -29.78
N ALA A 170 8.09 37.01 -30.95
CA ALA A 170 7.79 35.61 -31.26
C ALA A 170 8.50 35.18 -32.55
N LEU A 171 9.38 34.20 -32.46
CA LEU A 171 10.15 33.67 -33.59
C LEU A 171 9.73 32.22 -33.79
N ARG A 172 8.91 31.97 -34.81
CA ARG A 172 8.18 30.70 -34.91
C ARG A 172 7.96 30.21 -36.32
N ASP A 173 7.53 28.96 -36.44
CA ASP A 173 7.12 28.32 -37.69
C ASP A 173 8.22 28.40 -38.78
N GLY A 174 9.49 28.28 -38.37
CA GLY A 174 10.64 28.34 -39.25
C GLY A 174 11.52 27.09 -39.14
N TYR A 175 12.71 27.12 -39.73
CA TYR A 175 13.69 26.06 -39.51
C TYR A 175 14.52 26.33 -38.23
N VAL A 176 14.99 27.56 -38.01
CA VAL A 176 15.62 28.02 -36.76
C VAL A 176 15.05 29.37 -36.29
N GLY A 177 14.72 29.51 -35.00
CA GLY A 177 14.27 30.78 -34.44
C GLY A 177 15.40 31.82 -34.37
N VAL A 178 16.42 31.54 -33.56
CA VAL A 178 17.63 32.38 -33.47
C VAL A 178 18.85 31.54 -33.75
N ALA A 179 19.63 31.91 -34.77
CA ALA A 179 20.97 31.38 -34.98
C ALA A 179 21.99 32.47 -34.64
N SER A 180 22.81 32.25 -33.62
CA SER A 180 23.90 33.17 -33.29
C SER A 180 25.24 32.43 -33.29
N HIS A 181 26.23 33.00 -33.96
CA HIS A 181 27.60 32.50 -34.04
C HIS A 181 28.59 33.63 -33.70
N GLY A 182 28.48 34.17 -32.48
CA GLY A 182 29.32 35.24 -31.95
C GLY A 182 28.48 36.36 -31.32
N GLY A 183 28.97 36.91 -30.22
CA GLY A 183 28.35 38.03 -29.50
C GLY A 183 27.23 37.64 -28.55
N ASN A 184 26.93 38.54 -27.60
CA ASN A 184 26.02 38.26 -26.51
C ASN A 184 24.58 38.23 -27.00
N VAL A 185 23.79 37.28 -26.50
CA VAL A 185 22.37 37.21 -26.82
C VAL A 185 21.57 37.36 -25.53
N LEU A 186 20.64 38.32 -25.52
CA LEU A 186 19.68 38.53 -24.43
C LEU A 186 18.27 38.35 -24.98
N LEU A 187 17.53 37.37 -24.44
CA LEU A 187 16.10 37.20 -24.69
C LEU A 187 15.29 37.49 -23.42
N VAL A 188 14.25 38.32 -23.56
CA VAL A 188 13.34 38.65 -22.47
C VAL A 188 11.90 38.49 -22.93
N ASP A 189 11.08 37.78 -22.17
CA ASP A 189 9.63 37.61 -22.39
C ASP A 189 9.24 37.19 -23.83
N SER A 190 10.12 36.44 -24.48
CA SER A 190 10.03 36.08 -25.89
C SER A 190 9.70 34.61 -26.10
N VAL A 191 9.13 34.31 -27.26
CA VAL A 191 8.66 32.96 -27.64
C VAL A 191 9.48 32.44 -28.80
N LEU A 192 10.08 31.27 -28.64
CA LEU A 192 10.77 30.50 -29.70
C LEU A 192 9.99 29.21 -29.92
N ALA A 193 9.17 29.15 -30.97
CA ALA A 193 8.18 28.09 -31.07
C ALA A 193 8.13 27.40 -32.43
N ASP A 194 7.86 26.10 -32.42
CA ASP A 194 7.43 25.36 -33.60
C ASP A 194 8.46 25.44 -34.77
N ASN A 195 9.76 25.53 -34.43
CA ASN A 195 10.84 25.53 -35.41
C ASN A 195 11.36 24.10 -35.68
N GLU A 196 11.53 23.74 -36.96
CA GLU A 196 11.86 22.37 -37.36
C GLU A 196 13.15 21.85 -36.72
N LEU A 197 14.23 22.65 -36.72
CA LEU A 197 15.51 22.27 -36.11
C LEU A 197 15.63 22.74 -34.67
N ALA A 198 15.61 24.06 -34.44
CA ALA A 198 15.86 24.61 -33.10
C ALA A 198 15.19 25.94 -32.81
N GLY A 199 14.80 26.15 -31.55
CA GLY A 199 14.35 27.46 -31.07
C GLY A 199 15.50 28.46 -31.06
N LEU A 200 16.61 28.08 -30.42
CA LEU A 200 17.87 28.82 -30.48
C LEU A 200 19.04 27.88 -30.77
N HIS A 201 19.86 28.23 -31.75
CA HIS A 201 21.14 27.60 -32.04
C HIS A 201 22.30 28.57 -31.78
N GLY A 202 23.16 28.23 -30.82
CA GLY A 202 24.32 29.02 -30.45
C GLY A 202 25.67 28.33 -30.75
N GLY A 203 26.56 29.04 -31.45
CA GLY A 203 27.96 28.70 -31.70
C GLY A 203 28.99 29.51 -30.86
N TYR A 204 30.21 29.73 -31.39
CA TYR A 204 31.34 30.44 -30.76
C TYR A 204 30.99 31.70 -29.92
N ALA A 205 31.53 31.83 -28.70
CA ALA A 205 31.53 33.02 -27.83
C ALA A 205 30.23 33.87 -27.79
N ILE A 206 29.21 33.39 -27.05
CA ILE A 206 27.82 33.93 -27.15
C ILE A 206 27.20 34.51 -25.88
N GLY A 207 27.78 34.39 -24.67
CA GLY A 207 27.23 34.99 -23.45
C GLY A 207 25.70 35.13 -23.43
N LEU A 208 24.97 34.03 -23.19
CA LEU A 208 23.51 33.99 -23.38
C LEU A 208 22.79 34.27 -22.07
N ALA A 209 21.81 35.15 -22.10
CA ALA A 209 20.84 35.34 -21.03
C ALA A 209 19.41 35.20 -21.57
N MET A 210 18.58 34.40 -20.90
CA MET A 210 17.15 34.31 -21.18
C MET A 210 16.36 34.50 -19.89
N SER A 211 15.33 35.34 -19.93
CA SER A 211 14.42 35.55 -18.79
C SER A 211 12.96 35.57 -19.25
N GLY A 212 12.08 34.85 -18.54
CA GLY A 212 10.64 34.86 -18.82
C GLY A 212 10.24 34.31 -20.19
N CYS A 213 11.12 33.55 -20.85
CA CYS A 213 10.92 33.09 -22.21
C CYS A 213 10.15 31.76 -22.28
N GLU A 214 9.56 31.49 -23.44
CA GLU A 214 8.90 30.22 -23.76
C GLU A 214 9.56 29.58 -24.99
N VAL A 215 10.06 28.35 -24.86
CA VAL A 215 10.72 27.60 -25.93
C VAL A 215 9.98 26.28 -26.11
N ARG A 216 9.21 26.15 -27.19
CA ARG A 216 8.33 24.97 -27.35
C ARG A 216 8.12 24.46 -28.77
N GLY A 217 7.79 23.18 -28.89
CA GLY A 217 7.44 22.59 -30.19
C GLY A 217 8.59 22.52 -31.20
N ASN A 218 9.83 22.80 -30.78
CA ASN A 218 10.99 22.79 -31.67
C ASN A 218 11.60 21.38 -31.74
N GLY A 219 12.37 21.08 -32.80
CA GLY A 219 13.20 19.88 -32.85
C GLY A 219 14.13 19.75 -31.62
N THR A 220 14.91 20.80 -31.36
CA THR A 220 15.64 21.02 -30.10
C THR A 220 15.29 22.40 -29.54
N GLY A 221 14.94 22.51 -28.27
CA GLY A 221 14.61 23.82 -27.68
C GLY A 221 15.81 24.78 -27.76
N LEU A 222 16.86 24.45 -27.02
CA LEU A 222 18.12 25.19 -27.01
C LEU A 222 19.27 24.28 -27.43
N PHE A 223 19.95 24.64 -28.53
CA PHE A 223 21.03 23.85 -29.09
C PHE A 223 22.34 24.64 -29.06
N PHE A 224 23.32 24.17 -28.30
CA PHE A 224 24.65 24.76 -28.22
C PHE A 224 25.68 23.77 -28.71
N THR A 225 26.42 24.16 -29.75
CA THR A 225 27.50 23.34 -30.31
C THR A 225 28.78 24.14 -30.39
N GLN A 226 29.91 23.48 -30.06
CA GLN A 226 31.31 23.77 -30.40
C GLN A 226 32.28 23.99 -29.22
N MET A 227 33.59 23.85 -29.49
CA MET A 227 34.65 23.56 -28.51
C MET A 227 35.51 24.78 -28.10
N TYR A 228 35.22 26.00 -28.59
CA TYR A 228 36.14 27.13 -28.41
C TYR A 228 35.49 28.32 -27.69
N GLY A 229 35.88 28.47 -26.42
CA GLY A 229 35.88 29.70 -25.62
C GLY A 229 34.52 30.39 -25.43
N PRO A 230 33.66 29.92 -24.52
CA PRO A 230 32.29 30.42 -24.41
C PRO A 230 32.14 31.43 -23.25
N GLY A 231 31.23 32.39 -23.45
CA GLY A 231 30.66 33.18 -22.37
C GLY A 231 29.61 32.37 -21.60
N PRO A 232 29.21 32.79 -20.38
CA PRO A 232 28.26 32.07 -19.55
C PRO A 232 26.87 31.98 -20.21
N VAL A 233 26.14 30.89 -19.93
CA VAL A 233 24.72 30.75 -20.29
C VAL A 233 23.88 30.83 -19.02
N VAL A 234 22.94 31.77 -18.95
CA VAL A 234 22.05 31.96 -17.80
C VAL A 234 20.60 31.95 -18.28
N LEU A 235 19.81 31.02 -17.77
CA LEU A 235 18.38 30.89 -18.03
C LEU A 235 17.64 31.12 -16.71
N GLU A 236 16.70 32.06 -16.69
CA GLU A 236 15.89 32.37 -15.52
C GLU A 236 14.41 32.35 -15.88
N ASN A 237 13.56 31.75 -15.04
CA ASN A 237 12.10 31.75 -15.21
C ASN A 237 11.65 31.35 -16.63
N THR A 238 12.38 30.45 -17.29
CA THR A 238 12.17 30.10 -18.70
C THR A 238 11.50 28.74 -18.80
N ALA A 239 10.45 28.65 -19.62
CA ALA A 239 9.72 27.42 -19.88
C ALA A 239 10.19 26.78 -21.19
N ILE A 240 10.70 25.55 -21.11
CA ILE A 240 11.21 24.77 -22.24
C ILE A 240 10.39 23.49 -22.28
N ALA A 241 9.46 23.37 -23.23
CA ALA A 241 8.49 22.28 -23.20
C ALA A 241 8.12 21.75 -24.59
N LEU A 242 7.74 20.48 -24.68
CA LEU A 242 7.22 19.89 -25.93
C LEU A 242 8.19 19.96 -27.11
N ASN A 243 9.49 20.08 -26.85
CA ASN A 243 10.52 20.01 -27.89
C ASN A 243 10.91 18.55 -28.12
N GLY A 244 11.56 18.20 -29.23
CA GLY A 244 12.15 16.86 -29.39
C GLY A 244 13.16 16.56 -28.27
N THR A 245 14.16 17.43 -28.13
CA THR A 245 15.07 17.53 -26.95
C THR A 245 14.92 18.92 -26.32
N GLY A 246 14.89 19.02 -24.98
CA GLY A 246 14.77 20.31 -24.30
C GLY A 246 16.01 21.19 -24.49
N ILE A 247 17.10 20.85 -23.82
CA ILE A 247 18.38 21.55 -23.89
C ILE A 247 19.48 20.58 -24.29
N ARG A 248 20.30 21.03 -25.24
CA ARG A 248 21.43 20.30 -25.77
C ARG A 248 22.68 21.17 -25.68
N TYR A 249 23.59 20.85 -24.76
CA TYR A 249 24.74 21.67 -24.42
C TYR A 249 26.07 20.94 -24.62
N TRP A 250 26.85 21.37 -25.62
CA TRP A 250 28.22 20.90 -25.87
C TRP A 250 29.16 22.09 -26.08
N GLN A 251 29.68 22.62 -24.97
CA GLN A 251 30.61 23.76 -24.93
C GLN A 251 31.74 23.48 -23.94
N GLU A 252 32.99 23.56 -24.37
CA GLU A 252 34.16 23.39 -23.49
C GLU A 252 34.41 24.66 -22.65
N ASN A 253 34.68 24.50 -21.35
CA ASN A 253 35.08 25.58 -20.44
C ASN A 253 34.06 26.74 -20.28
N ALA A 254 32.74 26.49 -20.29
CA ALA A 254 31.75 27.51 -19.92
C ALA A 254 30.67 27.02 -18.99
N ASN A 255 30.33 27.89 -18.04
CA ASN A 255 29.29 27.62 -17.07
C ASN A 255 27.90 27.86 -17.66
N MET A 256 26.99 26.96 -17.31
CA MET A 256 25.56 27.12 -17.57
C MET A 256 24.81 27.14 -16.24
N GLU A 257 23.85 28.04 -16.13
CA GLU A 257 23.01 28.20 -14.97
C GLU A 257 21.54 28.26 -15.36
N LEU A 258 20.72 27.39 -14.75
CA LEU A 258 19.26 27.40 -14.85
C LEU A 258 18.69 27.77 -13.48
N ARG A 259 17.82 28.78 -13.43
CA ARG A 259 17.15 29.25 -12.21
C ARG A 259 15.64 29.29 -12.43
N GLN A 260 14.88 28.60 -11.60
CA GLN A 260 13.41 28.63 -11.65
C GLN A 260 12.86 28.27 -13.05
N CYS A 261 13.59 27.43 -13.78
CA CYS A 261 13.24 27.00 -15.14
C CYS A 261 12.40 25.72 -15.11
N ARG A 262 11.62 25.52 -16.16
CA ARG A 262 10.84 24.30 -16.39
C ARG A 262 11.29 23.64 -17.67
N VAL A 263 11.76 22.39 -17.60
CA VAL A 263 12.24 21.61 -18.76
C VAL A 263 11.43 20.32 -18.85
N ASP A 264 10.30 20.42 -19.53
CA ASP A 264 9.23 19.44 -19.44
C ASP A 264 8.90 18.77 -20.77
N SER A 265 8.48 17.51 -20.72
CA SER A 265 7.79 16.86 -21.84
C SER A 265 8.58 16.88 -23.15
N SER A 266 9.91 16.69 -23.09
CA SER A 266 10.70 16.45 -24.29
C SER A 266 10.22 15.16 -24.97
N LEU A 267 9.86 15.25 -26.25
CA LEU A 267 9.06 14.23 -26.95
C LEU A 267 9.88 13.00 -27.37
N THR A 268 11.16 13.18 -27.66
CA THR A 268 12.03 12.09 -28.18
C THR A 268 13.32 11.94 -27.39
N GLY A 269 13.78 13.01 -26.73
CA GLY A 269 15.08 13.08 -26.07
C GLY A 269 15.00 13.37 -24.58
N HIS A 270 16.12 13.87 -24.07
CA HIS A 270 16.29 14.26 -22.67
C HIS A 270 15.69 15.65 -22.40
N GLY A 271 15.41 15.93 -21.12
CA GLY A 271 15.16 17.30 -20.67
C GLY A 271 16.41 18.16 -20.90
N LEU A 272 17.52 17.77 -20.27
CA LEU A 272 18.81 18.40 -20.48
C LEU A 272 19.86 17.34 -20.82
N ARG A 273 20.58 17.54 -21.92
CA ARG A 273 21.77 16.78 -22.27
C ARG A 273 22.99 17.69 -22.29
N ALA A 274 23.95 17.41 -21.42
CA ALA A 274 25.21 18.14 -21.34
C ALA A 274 26.40 17.22 -21.59
N GLY A 275 27.44 17.73 -22.23
CA GLY A 275 28.73 17.06 -22.35
C GLY A 275 29.84 18.07 -22.62
N SER A 276 30.82 18.16 -21.72
CA SER A 276 32.03 18.94 -21.94
C SER A 276 33.07 18.67 -20.87
N ASP A 277 34.34 18.84 -21.21
CA ASP A 277 35.43 18.86 -20.26
C ASP A 277 35.40 20.21 -19.47
N PHE A 278 35.33 20.12 -18.13
CA PHE A 278 35.58 21.20 -17.15
C PHE A 278 34.54 22.35 -17.02
N SER A 279 33.31 22.19 -17.49
CA SER A 279 32.21 23.15 -17.26
C SER A 279 31.47 22.87 -15.93
N VAL A 280 30.92 23.92 -15.30
CA VAL A 280 29.95 23.79 -14.19
C VAL A 280 28.53 24.01 -14.71
N LEU A 281 27.65 23.05 -14.46
CA LEU A 281 26.22 23.17 -14.72
C LEU A 281 25.50 23.33 -13.39
N THR A 282 24.91 24.49 -13.16
CA THR A 282 24.10 24.79 -11.99
C THR A 282 22.62 24.77 -12.35
N ILE A 283 21.82 24.04 -11.57
CA ILE A 283 20.37 23.98 -11.72
C ILE A 283 19.75 24.27 -10.36
N ASP A 284 18.95 25.34 -10.27
CA ASP A 284 18.50 25.90 -9.00
C ASP A 284 16.99 26.17 -9.07
N GLY A 285 16.21 25.53 -8.20
CA GLY A 285 14.76 25.75 -8.14
C GLY A 285 13.99 25.32 -9.39
N CYS A 286 14.52 24.36 -10.16
CA CYS A 286 13.95 24.00 -11.46
C CYS A 286 12.99 22.80 -11.37
N THR A 287 12.25 22.55 -12.45
CA THR A 287 11.50 21.31 -12.66
C THR A 287 11.93 20.66 -13.97
N LEU A 288 12.23 19.36 -13.95
CA LEU A 288 12.55 18.57 -15.13
C LEU A 288 11.70 17.31 -15.14
N ARG A 289 10.56 17.33 -15.87
CA ARG A 289 9.61 16.21 -15.80
C ARG A 289 9.03 15.74 -17.11
N GLY A 290 8.61 14.48 -17.15
CA GLY A 290 7.88 13.90 -18.28
C GLY A 290 8.70 13.82 -19.57
N ASN A 291 10.02 13.90 -19.50
CA ASN A 291 10.88 13.81 -20.69
C ASN A 291 10.96 12.36 -21.16
N ALA A 292 10.94 12.12 -22.47
CA ALA A 292 10.92 10.77 -23.05
C ALA A 292 12.14 9.91 -22.66
N GLN A 293 13.28 10.55 -22.39
CA GLN A 293 14.49 9.90 -21.90
C GLN A 293 14.83 10.37 -20.47
N HIS A 294 16.10 10.71 -20.21
CA HIS A 294 16.54 11.19 -18.91
C HIS A 294 16.03 12.61 -18.62
N GLY A 295 15.81 12.93 -17.34
CA GLY A 295 15.66 14.33 -16.91
C GLY A 295 16.95 15.10 -17.19
N ILE A 296 18.06 14.60 -16.65
CA ILE A 296 19.42 15.10 -16.89
C ILE A 296 20.30 13.97 -17.41
N ALA A 297 20.84 14.14 -18.61
CA ALA A 297 21.86 13.29 -19.22
C ALA A 297 23.19 14.04 -19.28
N ASN A 298 24.06 13.80 -18.31
CA ASN A 298 25.41 14.34 -18.35
C ASN A 298 26.33 13.26 -18.92
N THR A 299 26.94 13.55 -20.06
CA THR A 299 27.60 12.55 -20.92
C THR A 299 29.12 12.61 -20.87
N GLN A 300 29.71 13.72 -20.38
CA GLN A 300 31.16 13.92 -20.30
C GLN A 300 31.51 14.93 -19.20
N GLY A 301 32.25 14.50 -18.15
CA GLY A 301 33.15 15.31 -17.31
C GLY A 301 32.64 16.61 -16.65
N THR A 302 31.35 16.92 -16.68
CA THR A 302 30.81 18.20 -16.21
C THR A 302 30.49 18.13 -14.71
N TYR A 303 30.93 19.13 -13.93
CA TYR A 303 30.54 19.27 -12.52
C TYR A 303 29.08 19.73 -12.47
N LEU A 304 28.21 18.87 -11.93
CA LEU A 304 26.79 19.14 -11.80
C LEU A 304 26.46 19.58 -10.37
N VAL A 305 25.85 20.75 -10.24
CA VAL A 305 25.31 21.29 -8.99
C VAL A 305 23.80 21.46 -9.16
N VAL A 306 23.01 20.76 -8.34
CA VAL A 306 21.55 20.83 -8.41
C VAL A 306 20.99 21.12 -7.03
N ASN A 307 20.22 22.20 -6.91
CA ASN A 307 19.58 22.62 -5.66
C ASN A 307 18.08 22.81 -5.86
N ASP A 308 17.29 22.46 -4.83
CA ASP A 308 15.86 22.78 -4.73
C ASP A 308 15.05 22.41 -5.98
N THR A 309 15.42 21.32 -6.65
CA THR A 309 14.94 20.95 -7.98
C THR A 309 14.11 19.67 -7.92
N HIS A 310 13.06 19.62 -8.74
CA HIS A 310 12.18 18.46 -8.86
C HIS A 310 12.40 17.75 -10.21
N ILE A 311 12.76 16.46 -10.17
CA ILE A 311 13.04 15.64 -11.35
C ILE A 311 12.11 14.42 -11.32
N ALA A 312 11.09 14.41 -12.17
CA ALA A 312 10.01 13.42 -12.03
C ALA A 312 9.49 12.85 -13.36
N ASP A 313 8.90 11.66 -13.32
CA ASP A 313 8.16 11.07 -14.43
C ASP A 313 8.95 10.95 -15.75
N ASN A 314 10.28 10.88 -15.70
CA ASN A 314 11.08 10.79 -16.91
C ASN A 314 11.14 9.34 -17.41
N GLY A 315 11.13 9.17 -18.73
CA GLY A 315 11.07 7.90 -19.43
C GLY A 315 12.30 7.02 -19.29
N TYR A 316 13.37 7.51 -18.64
CA TYR A 316 14.56 6.76 -18.21
C TYR A 316 14.97 7.17 -16.79
N SER A 317 16.26 7.42 -16.51
CA SER A 317 16.73 7.87 -15.19
C SER A 317 16.45 9.35 -14.95
N GLY A 318 16.26 9.74 -13.69
CA GLY A 318 16.19 11.16 -13.31
C GLY A 318 17.49 11.88 -13.65
N ILE A 319 18.61 11.40 -13.10
CA ILE A 319 19.97 11.84 -13.42
C ILE A 319 20.79 10.64 -13.92
N ALA A 320 21.31 10.74 -15.14
CA ALA A 320 22.20 9.74 -15.72
C ALA A 320 23.65 10.26 -15.79
N MET A 321 24.58 9.44 -15.29
CA MET A 321 26.00 9.78 -15.16
C MET A 321 26.90 8.70 -15.77
N PRO A 322 27.93 9.03 -16.55
CA PRO A 322 28.88 8.04 -17.07
C PRO A 322 29.90 7.66 -16.00
N ALA A 323 30.67 6.59 -16.24
CA ALA A 323 31.86 6.32 -15.43
C ALA A 323 32.92 7.42 -15.68
N GLY A 324 33.55 7.93 -14.61
CA GLY A 324 34.55 9.02 -14.70
C GLY A 324 33.94 10.43 -14.74
N PHE A 325 32.80 10.61 -14.07
CA PHE A 325 32.12 11.90 -13.91
C PHE A 325 32.90 12.85 -13.00
N ALA A 326 32.99 14.16 -13.29
CA ALA A 326 33.82 15.06 -12.49
C ALA A 326 33.37 15.18 -11.02
N ALA A 327 32.19 15.76 -10.75
CA ALA A 327 31.63 15.82 -9.40
C ALA A 327 30.13 16.06 -9.43
N LEU A 328 29.41 15.61 -8.41
CA LEU A 328 27.97 15.83 -8.23
C LEU A 328 27.71 16.44 -6.85
N ASP A 329 27.04 17.59 -6.80
CA ASP A 329 26.47 18.14 -5.57
C ASP A 329 24.95 18.29 -5.72
N LEU A 330 24.19 17.55 -4.92
CA LEU A 330 22.74 17.67 -4.81
C LEU A 330 22.35 18.18 -3.41
N GLU A 331 21.51 19.22 -3.38
CA GLU A 331 20.94 19.78 -2.14
C GLU A 331 19.42 19.92 -2.28
N SER A 332 18.65 19.29 -1.38
CA SER A 332 17.18 19.43 -1.37
C SER A 332 16.51 19.08 -2.70
N VAL A 333 17.00 18.04 -3.38
CA VAL A 333 16.50 17.57 -4.68
C VAL A 333 15.53 16.41 -4.49
N THR A 334 14.41 16.44 -5.20
CA THR A 334 13.41 15.35 -5.24
C THR A 334 13.47 14.67 -6.60
N ILE A 335 13.77 13.37 -6.63
CA ILE A 335 13.92 12.55 -7.83
C ILE A 335 12.98 11.36 -7.76
N VAL A 336 11.84 11.44 -8.46
CA VAL A 336 10.72 10.51 -8.24
C VAL A 336 10.14 9.92 -9.52
N ASP A 337 9.61 8.70 -9.43
CA ASP A 337 8.79 8.08 -10.47
C ASP A 337 9.42 8.03 -11.88
N ASN A 338 10.75 7.98 -11.95
CA ASN A 338 11.46 7.79 -13.21
C ASN A 338 11.49 6.29 -13.56
N THR A 339 11.33 5.93 -14.84
CA THR A 339 11.17 4.51 -15.24
C THR A 339 12.42 3.66 -15.00
N SER A 340 13.60 4.29 -14.87
CA SER A 340 14.87 3.64 -14.61
C SER A 340 15.40 4.02 -13.22
N TRP A 341 16.65 4.45 -13.09
CA TRP A 341 17.24 4.84 -11.81
C TRP A 341 16.82 6.27 -11.42
N GLY A 342 16.71 6.55 -10.13
CA GLY A 342 16.67 7.96 -9.70
C GLY A 342 17.98 8.66 -10.09
N ILE A 343 19.10 8.13 -9.61
CA ILE A 343 20.46 8.50 -10.02
C ILE A 343 21.16 7.22 -10.45
N GLY A 344 21.69 7.16 -11.67
CA GLY A 344 22.30 5.92 -12.13
C GLY A 344 23.25 6.05 -13.31
N PRO A 345 23.86 4.93 -13.71
CA PRO A 345 24.84 4.91 -14.78
C PRO A 345 24.19 5.27 -16.13
N PHE A 346 24.94 5.99 -16.95
CA PHE A 346 24.61 6.26 -18.34
C PHE A 346 24.81 4.96 -19.14
N THR A 347 23.73 4.22 -19.36
CA THR A 347 23.77 3.03 -20.21
C THR A 347 23.51 3.46 -21.65
N TRP A 348 24.50 3.32 -22.53
CA TRP A 348 24.44 3.71 -23.96
C TRP A 348 23.38 2.94 -24.78
N ALA A 349 22.60 2.06 -24.15
CA ALA A 349 21.67 1.15 -24.81
C ALA A 349 20.40 1.81 -25.36
N ALA A 350 20.28 3.15 -25.35
CA ALA A 350 19.12 3.87 -25.88
C ALA A 350 19.51 4.91 -26.95
N LEU A 351 19.33 4.51 -28.22
CA LEU A 351 18.74 5.30 -29.32
C LEU A 351 19.52 6.34 -30.14
N GLU A 352 20.79 6.66 -29.93
CA GLU A 352 21.54 7.53 -30.89
C GLU A 352 22.99 7.06 -31.16
N ALA A 353 23.48 7.33 -32.38
CA ALA A 353 24.75 6.86 -32.95
C ALA A 353 25.99 7.18 -32.08
N PRO A 354 27.04 6.33 -32.10
CA PRO A 354 28.24 6.49 -31.28
C PRO A 354 29.02 7.74 -31.69
N MET A 355 29.10 8.72 -30.79
CA MET A 355 30.17 9.72 -30.86
C MET A 355 31.41 9.14 -30.18
N VAL A 356 32.53 9.19 -30.90
CA VAL A 356 33.82 8.59 -30.54
C VAL A 356 34.18 8.91 -29.08
N PRO A 357 34.65 7.92 -28.28
CA PRO A 357 35.27 8.21 -26.99
C PRO A 357 36.49 9.09 -27.25
N MET A 358 36.37 10.39 -27.06
CA MET A 358 37.57 11.22 -26.90
C MET A 358 38.20 10.74 -25.61
N GLY A 359 39.35 10.06 -25.77
CA GLY A 359 39.90 9.14 -24.78
C GLY A 359 40.04 9.72 -23.38
N THR A 360 40.12 8.82 -22.40
CA THR A 360 40.45 9.07 -20.99
C THR A 360 41.43 10.24 -20.81
N ARG A 361 40.91 11.47 -20.67
CA ARG A 361 41.74 12.66 -20.50
C ARG A 361 41.59 13.13 -19.07
N LYS A 362 42.62 12.76 -18.30
CA LYS A 362 42.98 13.18 -16.93
C LYS A 362 42.31 12.44 -15.77
N SER A 363 42.98 11.34 -15.45
CA SER A 363 43.34 10.78 -14.13
C SER A 363 42.47 11.08 -12.92
N ASP A 364 42.13 9.98 -12.23
CA ASP A 364 41.67 9.74 -10.85
C ASP A 364 42.45 10.48 -9.72
N LYS A 365 42.98 11.68 -9.99
CA LYS A 365 43.84 12.49 -9.11
C LYS A 365 43.45 13.97 -9.09
N ASP A 366 42.32 14.37 -9.67
CA ASP A 366 41.79 15.72 -9.53
C ASP A 366 41.07 15.85 -8.17
N PRO A 367 41.45 16.79 -7.28
CA PRO A 367 40.82 17.00 -5.97
C PRO A 367 39.32 17.34 -6.00
N ALA A 368 38.71 17.45 -7.17
CA ALA A 368 37.28 17.70 -7.37
C ALA A 368 36.43 16.42 -7.62
N HIS A 369 36.98 15.20 -7.48
CA HIS A 369 36.27 13.95 -7.82
C HIS A 369 35.39 13.39 -6.67
N HIS A 370 34.26 14.05 -6.39
CA HIS A 370 33.37 13.71 -5.27
C HIS A 370 31.88 13.57 -5.66
N ILE A 371 31.11 12.90 -4.81
CA ILE A 371 29.64 12.87 -4.88
C ILE A 371 29.08 13.33 -3.55
N ARG A 372 28.19 14.32 -3.53
CA ARG A 372 27.44 14.76 -2.35
C ARG A 372 25.95 14.77 -2.67
N ILE A 373 25.19 14.07 -1.84
CA ILE A 373 23.73 14.02 -1.90
C ILE A 373 23.23 14.39 -0.53
N ASN A 374 22.67 15.59 -0.37
CA ASN A 374 22.21 16.09 0.91
C ASN A 374 20.75 16.50 0.86
N ASN A 375 20.00 16.13 1.90
CA ASN A 375 18.57 16.43 2.04
C ASN A 375 17.70 16.02 0.82
N CYS A 376 18.10 14.98 0.10
CA CYS A 376 17.42 14.57 -1.13
C CYS A 376 16.38 13.48 -0.87
N GLU A 377 15.39 13.39 -1.75
CA GLU A 377 14.47 12.26 -1.85
C GLU A 377 14.64 11.56 -3.19
N VAL A 378 14.81 10.24 -3.14
CA VAL A 378 14.90 9.39 -4.33
C VAL A 378 13.94 8.22 -4.19
N SER A 379 12.74 8.34 -4.78
CA SER A 379 11.66 7.39 -4.54
C SER A 379 10.85 6.98 -5.77
N GLY A 380 10.20 5.81 -5.72
CA GLY A 380 9.31 5.35 -6.80
C GLY A 380 9.97 4.95 -8.13
N ASN A 381 11.32 4.95 -8.21
CA ASN A 381 12.02 4.75 -9.49
C ASN A 381 12.08 3.25 -9.90
N GLY A 382 12.01 2.98 -11.21
CA GLY A 382 11.78 1.64 -11.76
C GLY A 382 12.98 0.67 -11.78
N ALA A 383 14.23 1.15 -11.76
CA ALA A 383 15.43 0.29 -11.73
C ALA A 383 16.16 0.31 -10.38
N GLY A 384 15.95 1.36 -9.58
CA GLY A 384 16.58 1.55 -8.28
C GLY A 384 16.68 3.02 -7.90
N GLY A 385 17.06 3.28 -6.65
CA GLY A 385 17.23 4.64 -6.13
C GLY A 385 18.49 5.30 -6.67
N VAL A 386 19.63 4.95 -6.09
CA VAL A 386 20.93 5.57 -6.40
C VAL A 386 21.97 4.49 -6.70
N ALA A 387 22.61 4.57 -7.87
CA ALA A 387 23.75 3.75 -8.24
C ALA A 387 24.94 4.62 -8.65
N ILE A 388 26.01 4.57 -7.85
CA ILE A 388 27.25 5.30 -8.10
C ILE A 388 28.31 4.33 -8.60
N ALA A 389 28.62 4.42 -9.89
CA ALA A 389 29.69 3.65 -10.53
C ALA A 389 30.95 4.53 -10.71
N GLY A 390 32.08 4.09 -10.18
CA GLY A 390 33.37 4.77 -10.28
C GLY A 390 34.10 4.91 -8.93
N ALA A 391 35.34 5.40 -8.97
CA ALA A 391 36.13 5.69 -7.79
C ALA A 391 36.00 7.19 -7.45
N TYR A 392 35.24 7.51 -6.41
CA TYR A 392 35.05 8.87 -5.89
C TYR A 392 35.53 8.95 -4.46
N ASP A 393 36.17 10.05 -4.09
CA ASP A 393 36.72 10.22 -2.74
C ASP A 393 36.48 11.66 -2.21
N PRO A 394 35.54 11.89 -1.28
CA PRO A 394 34.55 10.94 -0.75
C PRO A 394 33.21 10.95 -1.51
N ILE A 395 32.47 9.85 -1.41
CA ILE A 395 31.01 9.81 -1.60
C ILE A 395 30.36 10.19 -0.26
N ARG A 396 29.49 11.20 -0.25
CA ARG A 396 28.71 11.59 0.94
C ARG A 396 27.23 11.58 0.63
N VAL A 397 26.46 10.87 1.45
CA VAL A 397 25.01 10.90 1.39
C VAL A 397 24.50 11.23 2.78
N THR A 398 23.80 12.35 2.93
CA THR A 398 23.38 12.88 4.22
C THR A 398 21.92 13.29 4.22
N SER A 399 21.21 13.05 5.33
CA SER A 399 19.85 13.53 5.58
C SER A 399 18.84 13.20 4.46
N SER A 400 19.02 12.06 3.78
CA SER A 400 18.30 11.73 2.53
C SER A 400 17.43 10.48 2.66
N LEU A 401 16.35 10.43 1.86
CA LEU A 401 15.40 9.32 1.79
C LEU A 401 15.60 8.58 0.47
N VAL A 402 15.70 7.25 0.53
CA VAL A 402 15.69 6.38 -0.65
C VAL A 402 14.61 5.31 -0.48
N ALA A 403 13.46 5.48 -1.14
CA ALA A 403 12.26 4.72 -0.79
C ALA A 403 11.47 4.17 -1.98
N ASP A 404 10.80 3.03 -1.79
CA ASP A 404 9.83 2.47 -2.74
C ASP A 404 10.35 2.31 -4.20
N ASN A 405 11.66 2.14 -4.37
CA ASN A 405 12.22 1.90 -5.69
C ASN A 405 12.03 0.42 -6.07
N GLN A 406 11.77 0.17 -7.35
CA GLN A 406 11.49 -1.18 -7.87
C GLN A 406 12.75 -2.05 -8.00
N GLY A 407 13.93 -1.50 -7.70
CA GLY A 407 15.21 -2.19 -7.60
C GLY A 407 15.95 -1.88 -6.29
N LEU A 408 17.28 -1.77 -6.35
CA LEU A 408 18.12 -1.50 -5.18
C LEU A 408 17.84 -0.10 -4.59
N GLY A 409 18.05 0.06 -3.28
CA GLY A 409 18.05 1.37 -2.66
C GLY A 409 19.30 2.18 -3.06
N LEU A 410 20.43 1.84 -2.45
CA LEU A 410 21.71 2.52 -2.65
C LEU A 410 22.82 1.54 -3.04
N GLN A 411 23.46 1.76 -4.18
CA GLN A 411 24.64 1.03 -4.63
C GLN A 411 25.86 1.94 -4.68
N LEU A 412 26.93 1.51 -4.01
CA LEU A 412 28.16 2.27 -3.82
C LEU A 412 29.37 1.50 -4.38
N GLY A 413 30.08 2.13 -5.32
CA GLY A 413 31.41 1.69 -5.80
C GLY A 413 31.41 1.06 -7.20
N GLY A 414 32.60 1.10 -7.84
CA GLY A 414 32.91 0.44 -9.12
C GLY A 414 34.09 -0.56 -9.01
N THR A 415 34.47 -1.25 -10.08
CA THR A 415 35.37 -2.42 -10.05
C THR A 415 36.83 -2.22 -9.60
N THR A 416 37.25 -1.00 -9.24
CA THR A 416 38.64 -0.69 -8.83
C THR A 416 38.63 0.02 -7.47
N ALA A 417 39.17 -0.65 -6.46
CA ALA A 417 39.09 -0.26 -5.04
C ALA A 417 39.88 1.02 -4.72
N GLU A 418 39.19 2.06 -4.21
CA GLU A 418 39.75 3.20 -3.44
C GLU A 418 38.68 4.19 -2.93
N ALA A 419 37.40 4.09 -3.34
CA ALA A 419 36.36 5.03 -2.89
C ALA A 419 36.12 4.98 -1.38
N THR A 420 36.11 6.15 -0.71
CA THR A 420 35.61 6.28 0.66
C THR A 420 34.17 6.80 0.62
N CYS A 421 33.32 6.27 1.50
CA CYS A 421 31.94 6.72 1.59
C CYS A 421 31.52 7.05 3.02
N GLN A 422 30.74 8.11 3.18
CA GLN A 422 30.20 8.57 4.45
C GLN A 422 28.69 8.74 4.32
N LEU A 423 27.95 7.94 5.07
CA LEU A 423 26.50 7.93 5.09
C LEU A 423 26.02 8.43 6.45
N THR A 424 25.12 9.42 6.49
CA THR A 424 24.65 9.97 7.78
C THR A 424 23.18 10.34 7.74
N SER A 425 22.41 9.93 8.75
CA SER A 425 20.99 10.29 8.89
C SER A 425 20.17 9.93 7.64
N LEU A 426 20.28 8.68 7.19
CA LEU A 426 19.61 8.19 5.98
C LEU A 426 18.49 7.22 6.32
N THR A 427 17.38 7.32 5.60
CA THR A 427 16.32 6.32 5.62
C THR A 427 16.26 5.62 4.27
N ILE A 428 16.44 4.29 4.25
CA ILE A 428 16.36 3.45 3.06
C ILE A 428 15.29 2.39 3.28
N VAL A 429 14.14 2.55 2.61
CA VAL A 429 12.91 1.84 3.01
C VAL A 429 12.10 1.33 1.83
N ALA A 430 11.46 0.16 1.98
CA ALA A 430 10.48 -0.36 1.02
C ALA A 430 10.99 -0.60 -0.42
N ASN A 431 12.31 -0.68 -0.65
CA ASN A 431 12.83 -0.97 -1.98
C ASN A 431 12.69 -2.48 -2.30
N ARG A 432 12.46 -2.83 -3.56
CA ARG A 432 12.34 -4.25 -3.99
C ARG A 432 13.67 -5.00 -4.02
N GLY A 433 14.79 -4.28 -4.06
CA GLY A 433 16.14 -4.84 -3.97
C GLY A 433 16.69 -4.82 -2.54
N ASN A 434 18.02 -4.92 -2.41
CA ASN A 434 18.69 -4.68 -1.15
C ASN A 434 18.61 -3.20 -0.77
N GLY A 435 18.70 -2.91 0.53
CA GLY A 435 18.81 -1.54 1.01
C GLY A 435 20.12 -0.89 0.54
N ILE A 436 21.26 -1.49 0.92
CA ILE A 436 22.59 -1.00 0.53
C ILE A 436 23.42 -2.13 -0.08
N ASP A 437 24.04 -1.85 -1.23
CA ASP A 437 25.09 -2.66 -1.84
C ASP A 437 26.41 -1.87 -1.81
N VAL A 438 27.39 -2.36 -1.05
CA VAL A 438 28.77 -1.87 -1.10
C VAL A 438 29.59 -2.81 -1.99
N VAL A 439 29.78 -2.39 -3.24
CA VAL A 439 30.43 -3.19 -4.29
C VAL A 439 31.95 -3.08 -4.20
N ALA A 440 32.46 -1.86 -3.97
CA ALA A 440 33.87 -1.56 -3.79
C ALA A 440 34.04 -0.29 -2.95
N GLY A 441 34.87 -0.35 -1.91
CA GLY A 441 35.25 0.82 -1.13
C GLY A 441 35.12 0.63 0.38
N ARG A 442 35.40 1.68 1.13
CA ARG A 442 35.32 1.72 2.60
C ARG A 442 34.25 2.71 3.01
N CYS A 443 33.18 2.18 3.59
CA CYS A 443 32.01 2.94 3.94
C CYS A 443 31.84 3.02 5.46
N THR A 444 31.56 4.22 5.96
CA THR A 444 31.12 4.45 7.33
C THR A 444 29.72 5.04 7.31
N ALA A 445 28.82 4.48 8.11
CA ALA A 445 27.44 4.89 8.22
C ALA A 445 27.07 5.17 9.68
N THR A 446 26.41 6.30 9.93
CA THR A 446 25.91 6.67 11.26
C THR A 446 24.48 7.16 11.18
N ASN A 447 23.63 6.83 12.15
CA ASN A 447 22.21 7.17 12.14
C ASN A 447 21.51 6.69 10.87
N LEU A 448 21.86 5.48 10.43
CA LEU A 448 21.29 4.85 9.23
C LEU A 448 20.09 3.99 9.63
N LEU A 449 18.96 4.18 8.94
CA LEU A 449 17.76 3.36 9.06
C LEU A 449 17.52 2.61 7.75
N VAL A 450 17.67 1.28 7.75
CA VAL A 450 17.39 0.42 6.58
C VAL A 450 16.31 -0.59 6.94
N THR A 451 15.16 -0.53 6.28
CA THR A 451 14.01 -1.32 6.73
C THR A 451 13.01 -1.65 5.62
N ASN A 452 12.28 -2.75 5.80
CA ASN A 452 11.21 -3.18 4.89
C ASN A 452 11.64 -3.34 3.41
N ASN A 453 12.93 -3.45 3.12
CA ASN A 453 13.39 -3.77 1.76
C ASN A 453 13.18 -5.27 1.51
N ARG A 454 12.83 -5.68 0.28
CA ARG A 454 12.63 -7.11 -0.02
C ARG A 454 13.94 -7.89 -0.03
N GLY A 455 15.05 -7.23 -0.37
CA GLY A 455 16.40 -7.79 -0.30
C GLY A 455 17.01 -7.70 1.11
N ALA A 456 18.32 -7.91 1.19
CA ALA A 456 19.07 -7.75 2.44
C ALA A 456 19.18 -6.28 2.83
N ALA A 457 19.33 -5.99 4.13
CA ALA A 457 19.57 -4.63 4.60
C ALA A 457 20.88 -4.07 4.03
N ALA A 458 21.97 -4.86 4.13
CA ALA A 458 23.26 -4.53 3.58
C ALA A 458 23.93 -5.75 2.93
N LYS A 459 24.47 -5.56 1.73
CA LYS A 459 25.30 -6.54 1.03
C LYS A 459 26.66 -5.92 0.75
N VAL A 460 27.71 -6.49 1.35
CA VAL A 460 29.09 -6.01 1.20
C VAL A 460 29.89 -7.07 0.44
N LEU A 461 30.49 -6.69 -0.68
CA LEU A 461 31.28 -7.60 -1.51
C LEU A 461 32.69 -7.78 -0.95
N THR A 462 33.33 -8.91 -1.29
CA THR A 462 34.69 -9.25 -0.84
C THR A 462 35.69 -8.14 -1.18
N GLY A 463 36.43 -7.67 -0.17
CA GLY A 463 37.40 -6.57 -0.31
C GLY A 463 36.81 -5.17 -0.05
N SER A 464 35.54 -5.07 0.35
CA SER A 464 34.88 -3.84 0.78
C SER A 464 34.46 -3.91 2.24
N ASP A 465 34.24 -2.75 2.86
CA ASP A 465 33.83 -2.63 4.26
C ASP A 465 32.65 -1.67 4.42
N LEU A 466 31.77 -1.99 5.37
CA LEU A 466 30.71 -1.11 5.87
C LEU A 466 30.72 -1.13 7.40
N THR A 467 31.12 -0.03 8.01
CA THR A 467 31.09 0.17 9.47
C THR A 467 29.87 0.99 9.86
N LEU A 468 29.08 0.49 10.80
CA LEU A 468 27.83 1.06 11.27
C LEU A 468 27.96 1.55 12.71
N GLY A 469 27.39 2.72 13.01
CA GLY A 469 27.16 3.18 14.38
C GLY A 469 25.78 3.81 14.49
N CYS A 470 25.12 3.68 15.64
CA CYS A 470 23.79 4.23 15.90
C CYS A 470 22.79 3.94 14.75
N SER A 471 22.80 2.71 14.22
CA SER A 471 22.05 2.36 13.01
C SER A 471 21.04 1.26 13.28
N ASN A 472 19.90 1.29 12.60
CA ASN A 472 18.86 0.28 12.73
C ASN A 472 18.62 -0.44 11.40
N LEU A 473 18.81 -1.76 11.41
CA LEU A 473 18.45 -2.64 10.30
C LEU A 473 17.29 -3.52 10.79
N PHE A 474 16.12 -3.40 10.18
CA PHE A 474 14.92 -4.10 10.66
C PHE A 474 13.95 -4.50 9.53
N GLY A 475 13.45 -5.74 9.56
CA GLY A 475 12.35 -6.18 8.70
C GLY A 475 12.71 -6.28 7.22
N ASN A 476 13.99 -6.47 6.87
CA ASN A 476 14.45 -6.66 5.50
C ASN A 476 14.40 -8.14 5.10
N GLY A 477 13.81 -8.46 3.94
CA GLY A 477 13.51 -9.83 3.53
C GLY A 477 14.73 -10.73 3.32
N GLY A 478 15.90 -10.16 2.99
CA GLY A 478 17.16 -10.87 2.85
C GLY A 478 18.00 -10.93 4.13
N GLY A 479 17.47 -10.44 5.25
CA GLY A 479 18.13 -10.41 6.56
C GLY A 479 18.60 -9.02 6.98
N ASP A 480 18.48 -8.75 8.28
CA ASP A 480 18.82 -7.46 8.89
C ASP A 480 20.32 -7.36 9.24
N TRP A 481 20.83 -8.34 9.99
CA TRP A 481 22.22 -8.37 10.46
C TRP A 481 22.94 -9.64 10.00
N VAL A 482 23.19 -9.75 8.69
CA VAL A 482 23.79 -10.93 8.06
C VAL A 482 25.10 -10.60 7.33
N GLY A 483 25.95 -11.59 7.11
CA GLY A 483 27.20 -11.42 6.36
C GLY A 483 28.19 -10.48 7.05
N ALA A 484 28.75 -9.52 6.31
CA ALA A 484 29.83 -8.65 6.79
C ALA A 484 29.42 -7.69 7.93
N VAL A 485 28.13 -7.41 8.10
CA VAL A 485 27.64 -6.52 9.17
C VAL A 485 27.19 -7.27 10.42
N GLN A 486 27.11 -8.60 10.38
CA GLN A 486 26.54 -9.42 11.46
C GLN A 486 27.21 -9.18 12.82
N SER A 487 28.54 -9.04 12.86
CA SER A 487 29.28 -8.85 14.12
C SER A 487 29.12 -7.45 14.74
N GLN A 488 28.43 -6.52 14.07
CA GLN A 488 28.23 -5.15 14.52
C GLN A 488 26.87 -4.95 15.24
N PHE A 489 26.01 -5.98 15.26
CA PHE A 489 24.75 -5.94 15.98
C PHE A 489 24.96 -5.77 17.49
N GLY A 490 24.25 -4.82 18.10
CA GLY A 490 24.39 -4.49 19.54
C GLY A 490 25.68 -3.76 19.90
N VAL A 491 26.49 -3.37 18.91
CA VAL A 491 27.73 -2.58 19.08
C VAL A 491 27.47 -1.14 18.66
N ASP A 492 28.08 -0.16 19.35
CA ASP A 492 28.01 1.27 19.01
C ASP A 492 26.60 1.82 18.77
N GLY A 493 25.61 1.34 19.54
CA GLY A 493 24.21 1.77 19.41
C GLY A 493 23.46 1.20 18.20
N ASN A 494 23.97 0.14 17.57
CA ASN A 494 23.31 -0.54 16.46
C ASN A 494 22.17 -1.44 16.94
N LEU A 495 20.99 -1.30 16.31
CA LEU A 495 19.73 -1.89 16.72
C LEU A 495 19.07 -2.73 15.62
N SER A 496 18.12 -3.57 16.03
CA SER A 496 17.23 -4.34 15.15
C SER A 496 15.82 -4.29 15.70
N VAL A 497 15.20 -3.12 15.68
CA VAL A 497 13.88 -2.86 16.27
C VAL A 497 12.94 -2.20 15.26
N ASP A 498 11.64 -2.40 15.47
CA ASP A 498 10.61 -1.79 14.64
C ASP A 498 10.73 -0.26 14.71
N PRO A 499 10.89 0.42 13.56
CA PRO A 499 10.95 1.88 13.51
C PRO A 499 9.68 2.56 14.00
N LEU A 500 8.53 1.87 13.99
CA LEU A 500 7.23 2.46 14.32
C LEU A 500 6.98 3.75 13.51
N TYR A 501 6.91 3.59 12.19
CA TYR A 501 6.58 4.70 11.29
C TYR A 501 5.16 5.23 11.52
N CYS A 502 4.96 6.52 11.25
CA CYS A 502 3.64 7.14 11.26
C CYS A 502 2.69 6.51 10.23
N GLY A 503 3.21 6.16 9.05
CA GLY A 503 2.39 5.54 8.01
C GLY A 503 3.21 4.88 6.91
N LEU A 504 3.73 3.67 7.17
CA LEU A 504 4.51 2.91 6.18
C LEU A 504 3.74 2.69 4.86
N THR A 505 2.44 2.37 4.94
CA THR A 505 1.59 2.12 3.75
C THR A 505 1.19 3.39 3.01
N THR A 506 1.30 4.56 3.65
CA THR A 506 1.03 5.87 3.07
C THR A 506 2.31 6.61 2.71
N ALA A 507 3.46 5.93 2.70
CA ALA A 507 4.80 6.49 2.49
C ALA A 507 5.17 7.65 3.44
N ASP A 508 4.55 7.70 4.63
CA ASP A 508 4.98 8.58 5.72
C ASP A 508 6.01 7.85 6.57
N TYR A 509 7.28 8.07 6.23
CA TYR A 509 8.44 7.47 6.89
C TYR A 509 8.94 8.28 8.09
N SER A 510 8.17 9.24 8.58
CA SER A 510 8.45 9.89 9.86
C SER A 510 8.20 8.92 11.01
N LEU A 511 8.92 9.12 12.12
CA LEU A 511 8.82 8.23 13.27
C LEU A 511 7.62 8.62 14.15
N ARG A 512 7.16 7.64 14.92
CA ARG A 512 6.21 7.87 15.99
C ARG A 512 6.92 8.28 17.28
N ALA A 513 6.23 9.02 18.15
CA ALA A 513 6.82 9.55 19.39
C ALA A 513 7.35 8.49 20.37
N ASP A 514 6.82 7.27 20.36
CA ASP A 514 7.28 6.11 21.13
C ASP A 514 8.21 5.18 20.33
N SER A 515 8.64 5.58 19.13
CA SER A 515 9.65 4.84 18.37
C SER A 515 10.95 4.75 19.17
N PRO A 516 11.57 3.56 19.29
CA PRO A 516 12.90 3.44 19.91
C PRO A 516 13.99 4.18 19.10
N LEU A 517 13.69 4.61 17.88
CA LEU A 517 14.63 5.30 16.98
C LEU A 517 14.47 6.83 17.01
N ALA A 518 13.41 7.33 17.65
CA ALA A 518 13.17 8.77 17.80
C ALA A 518 14.21 9.40 18.75
N ALA A 519 14.55 10.67 18.54
CA ALA A 519 15.59 11.36 19.30
C ALA A 519 15.41 11.30 20.83
N ALA A 520 14.15 11.26 21.29
CA ALA A 520 13.82 11.21 22.71
C ALA A 520 14.07 9.82 23.35
N ASN A 521 14.17 8.76 22.54
CA ASN A 521 14.13 7.38 23.00
C ASN A 521 15.40 6.57 22.65
N SER A 522 16.25 7.08 21.76
CA SER A 522 17.41 6.37 21.19
C SER A 522 18.73 6.59 21.95
N ASP A 523 18.66 6.76 23.27
CA ASP A 523 19.81 7.04 24.15
C ASP A 523 20.76 8.11 23.57
N SER A 524 22.06 7.81 23.45
CA SER A 524 23.10 8.74 22.97
C SER A 524 23.12 8.95 21.46
N CYS A 525 22.29 8.23 20.69
CA CYS A 525 22.35 8.24 19.24
C CYS A 525 21.58 9.40 18.57
N GLY A 526 20.63 10.03 19.28
CA GLY A 526 19.68 10.95 18.66
C GLY A 526 18.85 10.24 17.58
N THR A 527 18.19 10.97 16.68
CA THR A 527 17.36 10.33 15.64
C THR A 527 18.17 9.36 14.77
N ILE A 528 17.72 8.11 14.71
CA ILE A 528 18.26 7.10 13.79
C ILE A 528 17.39 7.11 12.51
N GLY A 529 17.99 7.49 11.39
CA GLY A 529 17.30 7.73 10.12
C GLY A 529 17.24 9.22 9.75
N ARG A 530 16.48 9.52 8.69
CA ARG A 530 16.28 10.90 8.19
C ARG A 530 15.29 11.71 9.03
N PHE A 531 14.16 11.09 9.38
CA PHE A 531 13.02 11.78 9.96
C PHE A 531 12.88 11.43 11.44
N ASP A 532 12.67 12.45 12.27
CA ASP A 532 12.37 12.25 13.69
C ASP A 532 10.87 12.05 13.93
N ALA A 533 10.48 11.97 15.20
CA ALA A 533 9.10 11.80 15.60
C ALA A 533 8.20 12.97 15.15
N THR A 534 7.20 12.72 14.31
CA THR A 534 6.20 13.75 13.90
C THR A 534 4.77 13.43 14.31
N CYS A 535 4.46 12.15 14.58
CA CYS A 535 3.13 11.73 15.03
C CYS A 535 3.17 11.17 16.46
N PRO A 536 2.06 11.32 17.22
CA PRO A 536 1.98 10.80 18.58
C PRO A 536 1.97 9.26 18.56
N ALA A 537 2.42 8.65 19.66
CA ALA A 537 2.12 7.26 19.95
C ALA A 537 0.59 7.06 19.88
N PRO A 538 0.10 5.92 19.35
CA PRO A 538 -1.31 5.61 19.47
C PRO A 538 -1.67 5.65 20.97
N PRO A 539 -2.86 6.14 21.33
CA PRO A 539 -3.33 5.99 22.71
C PRO A 539 -3.23 4.51 23.11
N ASP A 540 -2.81 4.23 24.36
CA ASP A 540 -2.59 2.89 24.93
C ASP A 540 -3.90 2.06 24.96
N THR A 541 -4.43 1.69 23.80
CA THR A 541 -5.72 1.02 23.65
C THR A 541 -5.66 -0.09 22.61
N VAL A 542 -4.49 -0.66 22.31
CA VAL A 542 -4.44 -1.92 21.53
C VAL A 542 -4.81 -3.05 22.50
N PRO A 543 -6.02 -3.63 22.39
CA PRO A 543 -6.35 -4.81 23.18
C PRO A 543 -5.49 -6.00 22.72
N PRO A 544 -5.31 -7.04 23.54
CA PRO A 544 -4.90 -8.35 23.08
C PRO A 544 -5.74 -8.75 21.86
N LEU A 545 -5.05 -9.32 20.89
CA LEU A 545 -5.62 -9.90 19.67
C LEU A 545 -6.76 -10.90 20.01
N PRO A 546 -7.68 -11.17 19.06
CA PRO A 546 -8.87 -11.96 19.30
C PRO A 546 -8.55 -13.33 19.89
N ILE A 547 -9.36 -13.75 20.86
CA ILE A 547 -9.32 -15.10 21.41
C ILE A 547 -9.96 -16.08 20.43
N ILE A 548 -9.50 -17.33 20.45
CA ILE A 548 -10.06 -18.44 19.70
C ILE A 548 -10.50 -19.49 20.71
N LEU A 549 -11.80 -19.78 20.72
CA LEU A 549 -12.42 -20.79 21.57
C LEU A 549 -12.70 -22.05 20.76
N ARG A 550 -12.28 -23.21 21.27
CA ARG A 550 -12.50 -24.52 20.64
C ARG A 550 -12.93 -25.55 21.66
N ASP A 551 -13.80 -26.46 21.23
CA ASP A 551 -14.14 -27.66 21.98
C ASP A 551 -12.92 -28.58 22.16
N VAL A 552 -12.87 -29.31 23.28
CA VAL A 552 -11.85 -30.32 23.53
C VAL A 552 -12.35 -31.67 22.99
N PRO A 553 -11.66 -32.27 22.01
CA PRO A 553 -12.15 -33.50 21.39
C PRO A 553 -12.02 -34.72 22.33
N GLY A 554 -13.02 -35.60 22.32
CA GLY A 554 -12.98 -36.89 23.02
C GLY A 554 -13.23 -36.81 24.53
N ASP A 555 -14.00 -35.82 25.01
CA ASP A 555 -14.35 -35.62 26.41
C ASP A 555 -15.87 -35.72 26.64
N GLN A 556 -16.28 -35.79 27.91
CA GLN A 556 -17.70 -35.80 28.32
C GLN A 556 -18.31 -34.39 28.32
N GLY A 557 -17.73 -33.46 27.55
CA GLY A 557 -17.96 -32.04 27.65
C GLY A 557 -17.45 -31.43 28.96
N GLY A 558 -17.68 -30.13 29.09
CA GLY A 558 -17.31 -29.33 30.26
C GLY A 558 -15.92 -28.69 30.18
N ALA A 559 -15.25 -28.76 29.03
CA ALA A 559 -13.95 -28.14 28.80
C ALA A 559 -13.89 -27.37 27.47
N LEU A 560 -13.20 -26.23 27.48
CA LEU A 560 -12.92 -25.43 26.30
C LEU A 560 -11.42 -25.12 26.22
N SER A 561 -10.85 -25.23 25.04
CA SER A 561 -9.53 -24.69 24.73
C SER A 561 -9.68 -23.21 24.38
N VAL A 562 -9.04 -22.35 25.17
CA VAL A 562 -8.90 -20.90 24.90
C VAL A 562 -7.49 -20.67 24.40
N SER A 563 -7.36 -20.06 23.22
CA SER A 563 -6.06 -19.72 22.64
C SER A 563 -6.02 -18.28 22.13
N TRP A 564 -4.84 -17.66 22.18
CA TRP A 564 -4.61 -16.30 21.72
C TRP A 564 -3.15 -16.13 21.26
N PRO A 565 -2.87 -15.26 20.30
CA PRO A 565 -1.50 -14.91 19.93
C PRO A 565 -0.89 -13.94 20.96
N ARG A 566 0.45 -13.84 20.99
CA ARG A 566 1.15 -12.93 21.91
C ARG A 566 0.75 -11.47 21.74
N HIS A 567 0.76 -10.73 22.83
CA HIS A 567 0.68 -9.27 22.82
C HIS A 567 2.01 -8.64 22.39
N GLN A 568 2.00 -7.48 21.72
CA GLN A 568 3.23 -6.83 21.24
C GLN A 568 4.22 -6.46 22.36
N ARG A 569 3.70 -6.22 23.58
CA ARG A 569 4.51 -5.95 24.79
C ARG A 569 4.92 -7.21 25.56
N ASP A 570 4.62 -8.41 25.06
CA ASP A 570 5.16 -9.67 25.59
C ASP A 570 6.56 -9.90 25.00
N SER A 571 7.48 -9.05 25.44
CA SER A 571 8.87 -8.99 25.00
C SER A 571 9.70 -8.39 26.13
N GLU A 572 10.87 -8.96 26.40
CA GLU A 572 11.82 -8.43 27.39
C GLU A 572 12.33 -7.03 27.05
N LEU A 573 12.23 -6.63 25.78
CA LEU A 573 12.64 -5.30 25.29
C LEU A 573 11.52 -4.25 25.39
N ALA A 574 10.32 -4.63 25.81
CA ALA A 574 9.22 -3.68 25.96
C ALA A 574 9.44 -2.79 27.20
N THR A 575 9.22 -1.48 27.05
CA THR A 575 9.34 -0.48 28.14
C THR A 575 8.39 -0.73 29.32
N LEU A 576 7.31 -1.47 29.09
CA LEU A 576 6.39 -1.95 30.11
C LEU A 576 5.89 -3.34 29.71
N PRO A 577 6.63 -4.41 30.03
CA PRO A 577 6.35 -5.73 29.50
C PRO A 577 5.08 -6.31 30.12
N VAL A 578 4.36 -7.10 29.32
CA VAL A 578 3.33 -8.00 29.84
C VAL A 578 4.05 -9.07 30.66
N GLN A 579 3.59 -9.30 31.88
CA GLN A 579 4.16 -10.30 32.79
C GLN A 579 3.31 -11.58 32.83
N GLU A 580 2.00 -11.44 32.71
CA GLU A 580 1.07 -12.55 32.78
C GLU A 580 -0.23 -12.28 32.00
N TYR A 581 -0.89 -13.36 31.59
CA TYR A 581 -2.20 -13.36 30.95
C TYR A 581 -3.21 -14.04 31.88
N LEU A 582 -4.33 -13.36 32.13
CA LEU A 582 -5.49 -13.90 32.84
C LEU A 582 -6.55 -14.32 31.83
N VAL A 583 -6.99 -15.57 31.89
CA VAL A 583 -8.19 -16.03 31.17
C VAL A 583 -9.40 -15.84 32.06
N GLN A 584 -10.41 -15.10 31.60
CA GLN A 584 -11.59 -14.78 32.38
C GLN A 584 -12.87 -15.22 31.68
N ARG A 585 -13.88 -15.61 32.46
CA ARG A 585 -15.26 -15.87 32.02
C ARG A 585 -16.22 -14.97 32.77
N HIS A 586 -17.25 -14.49 32.08
CA HIS A 586 -18.29 -13.68 32.69
C HIS A 586 -19.31 -14.57 33.42
N TRP A 587 -19.66 -14.22 34.67
CA TRP A 587 -20.67 -14.89 35.48
C TRP A 587 -21.55 -13.86 36.19
N GLY A 588 -22.83 -13.75 35.80
CA GLY A 588 -23.76 -12.78 36.37
C GLY A 588 -23.38 -11.33 36.06
N LEU A 589 -22.87 -10.59 37.04
CA LEU A 589 -22.43 -9.19 36.92
C LEU A 589 -20.90 -9.00 36.97
N ALA A 590 -20.12 -10.09 37.00
CA ALA A 590 -18.67 -10.02 37.21
C ALA A 590 -17.87 -10.95 36.30
N TRP A 591 -16.61 -10.59 36.04
CA TRP A 591 -15.61 -11.44 35.40
C TRP A 591 -14.85 -12.26 36.46
N GLN A 592 -14.72 -13.56 36.24
CA GLN A 592 -13.96 -14.48 37.08
C GLN A 592 -12.74 -15.01 36.33
N THR A 593 -11.58 -15.03 36.98
CA THR A 593 -10.34 -15.60 36.42
C THR A 593 -10.36 -17.12 36.54
N LEU A 594 -10.22 -17.81 35.40
CA LEU A 594 -10.18 -19.27 35.28
C LEU A 594 -8.75 -19.81 35.25
N GLY A 595 -7.79 -19.01 34.80
CA GLY A 595 -6.39 -19.40 34.74
C GLY A 595 -5.46 -18.21 34.52
N THR A 596 -4.20 -18.39 34.90
CA THR A 596 -3.12 -17.42 34.73
C THR A 596 -1.94 -18.09 34.04
N LEU A 597 -1.39 -17.46 33.01
CA LEU A 597 -0.19 -17.92 32.31
C LEU A 597 0.87 -16.82 32.37
N ALA A 598 2.12 -17.18 32.67
CA ALA A 598 3.23 -16.25 32.54
C ALA A 598 3.45 -15.87 31.07
N ALA A 599 3.81 -14.60 30.83
CA ALA A 599 4.22 -14.12 29.53
C ALA A 599 5.67 -14.56 29.28
N THR A 600 5.87 -15.46 28.32
CA THR A 600 7.16 -16.10 27.99
C THR A 600 7.72 -15.66 26.63
N GLY A 601 7.05 -14.73 25.93
CA GLY A 601 7.39 -14.33 24.56
C GLY A 601 6.98 -15.33 23.46
N ALA A 602 6.27 -16.42 23.81
CA ALA A 602 5.83 -17.43 22.84
C ALA A 602 4.79 -16.87 21.86
N ASP A 603 4.87 -17.23 20.57
CA ASP A 603 3.99 -16.66 19.52
C ASP A 603 2.49 -16.88 19.78
N THR A 604 2.14 -17.98 20.45
CA THR A 604 0.77 -18.33 20.82
C THR A 604 0.72 -18.95 22.22
N TYR A 605 -0.37 -18.65 22.93
CA TYR A 605 -0.72 -19.22 24.21
C TYR A 605 -2.01 -20.01 24.09
N SER A 606 -2.14 -21.06 24.88
CA SER A 606 -3.38 -21.82 25.00
C SER A 606 -3.54 -22.40 26.38
N VAL A 607 -4.78 -22.52 26.83
CA VAL A 607 -5.13 -23.20 28.08
C VAL A 607 -6.49 -23.88 27.93
N VAL A 608 -6.64 -25.05 28.56
CA VAL A 608 -7.93 -25.71 28.69
C VAL A 608 -8.59 -25.22 29.98
N VAL A 609 -9.78 -24.65 29.86
CA VAL A 609 -10.58 -24.18 30.99
C VAL A 609 -11.82 -25.03 31.15
N THR A 610 -12.25 -25.24 32.40
CA THR A 610 -13.53 -25.88 32.69
C THR A 610 -14.68 -24.90 32.44
N THR A 611 -15.78 -25.41 31.87
CA THR A 611 -16.98 -24.64 31.59
C THR A 611 -18.24 -25.43 31.92
N PRO A 612 -19.29 -24.80 32.48
CA PRO A 612 -20.61 -25.41 32.56
C PRO A 612 -21.44 -25.21 31.27
N ASP A 613 -20.91 -24.51 30.27
CA ASP A 613 -21.60 -24.21 29.01
C ASP A 613 -21.51 -25.41 28.04
N ILE A 614 -22.15 -26.52 28.41
CA ILE A 614 -22.20 -27.76 27.63
C ILE A 614 -23.37 -27.71 26.65
N MET A 615 -23.12 -27.99 25.37
CA MET A 615 -24.15 -28.02 24.34
C MET A 615 -25.00 -29.30 24.45
N VAL A 616 -26.30 -29.15 24.63
CA VAL A 616 -27.29 -30.24 24.58
C VAL A 616 -28.06 -30.15 23.26
N MET A 617 -28.13 -31.24 22.50
CA MET A 617 -28.90 -31.31 21.24
C MET A 617 -30.36 -30.85 21.45
N GLY A 618 -30.72 -29.71 20.87
CA GLY A 618 -32.08 -29.15 20.90
C GLY A 618 -32.36 -28.10 22.00
N GLN A 619 -31.36 -27.58 22.70
CA GLN A 619 -31.49 -26.43 23.62
C GLN A 619 -30.46 -25.33 23.27
N PRO A 620 -30.81 -24.03 23.34
CA PRO A 620 -29.84 -22.96 23.20
C PRO A 620 -28.90 -22.97 24.41
N ALA A 621 -27.60 -23.20 24.19
CA ALA A 621 -26.60 -23.11 25.25
C ALA A 621 -26.49 -21.66 25.77
N PRO A 622 -26.35 -21.42 27.09
CA PRO A 622 -25.95 -20.12 27.60
C PRO A 622 -24.49 -19.86 27.18
N LEU A 623 -24.29 -18.92 26.27
CA LEU A 623 -22.96 -18.53 25.80
C LEU A 623 -22.41 -17.44 26.72
N ALA A 624 -21.82 -17.85 27.85
CA ALA A 624 -21.11 -16.89 28.70
C ALA A 624 -19.82 -16.44 27.99
N PRO A 625 -19.54 -15.13 27.93
CA PRO A 625 -18.37 -14.64 27.24
C PRO A 625 -17.08 -14.88 28.03
N TYR A 626 -16.02 -15.16 27.28
CA TYR A 626 -14.64 -15.32 27.71
C TYR A 626 -13.80 -14.15 27.20
N ARG A 627 -12.71 -13.84 27.90
CA ARG A 627 -11.70 -12.86 27.45
C ARG A 627 -10.33 -13.18 28.03
N VAL A 628 -9.30 -12.59 27.45
CA VAL A 628 -7.94 -12.62 27.98
C VAL A 628 -7.54 -11.21 28.42
N VAL A 629 -6.93 -11.09 29.59
CA VAL A 629 -6.39 -9.84 30.14
C VAL A 629 -4.88 -9.98 30.29
N ALA A 630 -4.11 -9.19 29.54
CA ALA A 630 -2.67 -9.08 29.68
C ALA A 630 -2.33 -8.07 30.79
N LEU A 631 -1.66 -8.52 31.84
CA LEU A 631 -1.20 -7.69 32.95
C LEU A 631 0.24 -7.26 32.74
N THR A 632 0.53 -5.99 33.01
CA THR A 632 1.88 -5.45 32.94
C THR A 632 2.52 -5.35 34.33
N ALA A 633 3.82 -5.07 34.36
CA ALA A 633 4.54 -4.75 35.60
C ALA A 633 3.99 -3.51 36.35
N ALA A 634 3.23 -2.62 35.68
CA ALA A 634 2.59 -1.47 36.32
C ALA A 634 1.17 -1.82 36.79
N PRO A 635 0.86 -1.67 38.10
CA PRO A 635 -0.49 -1.91 38.61
C PRO A 635 -1.53 -1.02 37.91
N GLY A 636 -2.60 -1.63 37.41
CA GLY A 636 -3.73 -0.94 36.77
C GLY A 636 -3.57 -0.71 35.25
N VAL A 637 -2.42 -1.01 34.66
CA VAL A 637 -2.22 -1.00 33.20
C VAL A 637 -2.41 -2.42 32.67
N THR A 638 -3.55 -2.65 32.03
CA THR A 638 -3.96 -3.96 31.51
C THR A 638 -4.50 -3.84 30.11
N TYR A 639 -4.23 -4.81 29.25
CA TYR A 639 -4.82 -4.91 27.92
C TYR A 639 -5.83 -6.05 27.91
N THR A 640 -7.09 -5.80 27.52
CA THR A 640 -8.18 -6.80 27.58
C THR A 640 -8.73 -7.12 26.20
N SER A 641 -8.80 -8.40 25.82
CA SER A 641 -9.26 -8.82 24.50
C SER A 641 -10.74 -8.49 24.29
N ALA A 642 -11.19 -8.46 23.04
CA ALA A 642 -12.61 -8.60 22.77
C ALA A 642 -13.11 -9.91 23.41
N ALA A 643 -14.34 -9.87 23.94
CA ALA A 643 -14.95 -11.04 24.53
C ALA A 643 -15.61 -11.91 23.46
N ASP A 644 -15.46 -13.23 23.57
CA ASP A 644 -16.06 -14.20 22.64
C ASP A 644 -16.69 -15.37 23.41
N SER A 645 -17.57 -16.15 22.79
CA SER A 645 -18.28 -17.24 23.46
C SER A 645 -18.31 -18.50 22.60
N ALA A 646 -18.11 -19.66 23.24
CA ALA A 646 -18.30 -20.97 22.66
C ALA A 646 -18.87 -21.91 23.72
N CYS A 647 -19.29 -23.10 23.30
CA CYS A 647 -19.78 -24.16 24.16
C CYS A 647 -18.91 -25.41 24.02
N SER A 648 -18.79 -26.16 25.10
CA SER A 648 -18.18 -27.49 25.08
C SER A 648 -19.19 -28.52 24.59
N ILE A 649 -18.73 -29.56 23.88
CA ILE A 649 -19.58 -30.60 23.28
C ILE A 649 -19.22 -31.94 23.90
N ASP A 650 -20.21 -32.60 24.50
CA ASP A 650 -20.06 -34.00 24.91
C ASP A 650 -20.08 -34.91 23.67
N ASN A 651 -18.91 -35.46 23.35
CA ASN A 651 -18.67 -36.24 22.15
C ASN A 651 -18.37 -37.72 22.48
N LEU A 652 -18.59 -38.17 23.72
CA LEU A 652 -18.31 -39.53 24.18
C LEU A 652 -19.60 -40.31 24.55
N PRO A 653 -20.00 -41.34 23.78
CA PRO A 653 -21.23 -42.09 24.07
C PRO A 653 -21.12 -43.01 25.30
N PRO A 654 -22.25 -43.37 25.93
CA PRO A 654 -22.30 -44.36 27.01
C PRO A 654 -21.75 -45.74 26.61
N PRO A 655 -21.22 -46.54 27.57
CA PRO A 655 -20.84 -47.93 27.31
C PRO A 655 -22.05 -48.82 27.01
N ALA A 656 -21.82 -50.01 26.42
CA ALA A 656 -22.89 -50.97 26.15
C ALA A 656 -23.53 -51.51 27.45
N PRO A 657 -24.86 -51.66 27.52
CA PRO A 657 -25.52 -52.30 28.65
C PRO A 657 -25.17 -53.79 28.75
N VAL A 658 -24.94 -54.28 29.96
CA VAL A 658 -24.97 -55.72 30.26
C VAL A 658 -26.39 -56.07 30.69
N VAL A 659 -27.02 -57.00 29.98
CA VAL A 659 -28.44 -57.32 30.13
C VAL A 659 -28.62 -58.79 30.39
N GLU A 660 -29.46 -59.12 31.36
CA GLU A 660 -29.89 -60.48 31.66
C GLU A 660 -31.38 -60.64 31.29
N LEU A 661 -31.75 -61.79 30.74
CA LEU A 661 -33.14 -62.15 30.44
C LEU A 661 -33.58 -63.25 31.39
N VAL A 662 -34.66 -63.00 32.14
CA VAL A 662 -35.28 -63.97 33.06
C VAL A 662 -36.70 -64.27 32.59
N GLU A 663 -37.00 -65.54 32.37
CA GLU A 663 -38.34 -66.00 31.96
C GLU A 663 -39.16 -66.46 33.18
N SER A 664 -40.45 -66.15 33.18
CA SER A 664 -41.40 -66.50 34.24
C SER A 664 -42.77 -66.83 33.65
N GLU A 665 -43.64 -67.43 34.45
CA GLU A 665 -44.98 -67.83 33.99
C GLU A 665 -45.80 -66.58 33.56
N GLY A 666 -45.97 -66.41 32.24
CA GLY A 666 -46.79 -65.34 31.65
C GLY A 666 -46.07 -64.01 31.37
N PHE A 667 -44.76 -63.89 31.64
CA PHE A 667 -43.95 -62.71 31.26
C PHE A 667 -42.45 -63.03 31.29
N ARG A 668 -41.64 -62.24 30.58
CA ARG A 668 -40.18 -62.26 30.69
C ARG A 668 -39.68 -60.89 31.10
N THR A 669 -38.60 -60.84 31.87
CA THR A 669 -38.01 -59.59 32.35
C THR A 669 -36.59 -59.48 31.84
N LEU A 670 -36.29 -58.37 31.16
CA LEU A 670 -34.93 -57.95 30.87
C LEU A 670 -34.46 -57.06 32.03
N THR A 671 -33.28 -57.32 32.60
CA THR A 671 -32.69 -56.55 33.69
C THR A 671 -31.29 -56.10 33.33
N TRP A 672 -30.90 -54.89 33.73
CA TRP A 672 -29.55 -54.35 33.50
C TRP A 672 -29.08 -53.52 34.69
N SER A 673 -27.77 -53.35 34.84
CA SER A 673 -27.19 -52.42 35.80
C SER A 673 -26.97 -51.05 35.15
N LEU A 674 -27.23 -49.98 35.90
CA LEU A 674 -26.93 -48.63 35.43
C LEU A 674 -25.42 -48.36 35.61
N PRO A 675 -24.71 -47.88 34.57
CA PRO A 675 -23.32 -47.49 34.69
C PRO A 675 -23.18 -46.25 35.58
N PRO A 676 -22.02 -46.04 36.23
CA PRO A 676 -21.77 -44.89 37.09
C PRO A 676 -21.46 -43.62 36.26
N ILE A 677 -22.30 -43.29 35.28
CA ILE A 677 -22.22 -42.06 34.49
C ILE A 677 -23.33 -41.11 34.93
N LEU A 678 -22.99 -39.85 35.17
CA LEU A 678 -23.88 -38.86 35.80
C LEU A 678 -24.93 -38.28 34.85
N ASP A 679 -24.74 -38.49 33.56
CA ASP A 679 -25.47 -37.92 32.43
C ASP A 679 -26.29 -38.97 31.67
N LEU A 680 -26.53 -40.18 32.22
CA LEU A 680 -27.42 -41.14 31.57
C LEU A 680 -28.87 -40.64 31.59
N ARG A 681 -29.47 -40.45 30.40
CA ARG A 681 -30.86 -39.96 30.26
C ARG A 681 -31.88 -41.07 30.22
N SER A 682 -31.63 -42.06 29.38
CA SER A 682 -32.61 -43.10 29.10
C SER A 682 -31.96 -44.41 28.71
N VAL A 683 -32.62 -45.50 29.07
CA VAL A 683 -32.30 -46.84 28.60
C VAL A 683 -33.42 -47.29 27.69
N CYS A 684 -33.12 -47.64 26.45
CA CYS A 684 -34.12 -48.01 25.45
C CYS A 684 -33.99 -49.48 25.07
N VAL A 685 -35.13 -50.17 25.03
CA VAL A 685 -35.25 -51.58 24.66
C VAL A 685 -35.80 -51.66 23.24
N PHE A 686 -35.18 -52.51 22.43
CA PHE A 686 -35.56 -52.77 21.04
C PHE A 686 -35.85 -54.26 20.89
N ARG A 687 -36.81 -54.61 20.03
CA ARG A 687 -37.14 -56.01 19.74
C ARG A 687 -37.26 -56.26 18.23
N GLY A 688 -36.93 -57.48 17.81
CA GLY A 688 -37.11 -57.99 16.45
C GLY A 688 -37.57 -59.45 16.45
N THR A 689 -38.06 -59.93 15.30
CA THR A 689 -38.55 -61.31 15.12
C THR A 689 -37.51 -62.27 14.54
N GLU A 690 -36.35 -61.75 14.14
CA GLU A 690 -35.25 -62.51 13.52
C GLU A 690 -33.93 -62.19 14.21
N PRO A 691 -32.98 -63.15 14.26
CA PRO A 691 -31.65 -62.89 14.78
C PRO A 691 -30.94 -61.80 13.98
N GLY A 692 -30.19 -60.93 14.66
CA GLY A 692 -29.43 -59.86 14.01
C GLY A 692 -30.26 -58.66 13.55
N PHE A 693 -31.46 -58.45 14.11
CA PHE A 693 -32.38 -57.42 13.65
C PHE A 693 -31.77 -56.01 13.66
N VAL A 694 -32.14 -55.20 12.65
CA VAL A 694 -31.83 -53.77 12.63
C VAL A 694 -32.81 -53.05 13.55
N ALA A 695 -32.29 -52.43 14.61
CA ALA A 695 -33.10 -51.70 15.58
C ALA A 695 -33.78 -50.48 14.91
N GLY A 696 -35.12 -50.45 14.96
CA GLY A 696 -35.96 -49.32 14.56
C GLY A 696 -36.37 -48.48 15.77
N GLU A 697 -37.64 -48.13 15.89
CA GLU A 697 -38.17 -47.45 17.09
C GLU A 697 -38.10 -48.37 18.32
N PRO A 698 -37.71 -47.84 19.50
CA PRO A 698 -37.68 -48.62 20.72
C PRO A 698 -39.09 -49.05 21.12
N VAL A 699 -39.20 -50.28 21.64
CA VAL A 699 -40.47 -50.77 22.20
C VAL A 699 -40.79 -50.14 23.54
N GLY A 700 -39.78 -49.60 24.21
CA GLY A 700 -39.94 -48.78 25.39
C GLY A 700 -38.59 -48.30 25.91
N CYS A 701 -38.60 -47.15 26.56
CA CYS A 701 -37.44 -46.64 27.29
C CYS A 701 -37.81 -46.50 28.78
N PRO A 702 -37.72 -47.59 29.56
CA PRO A 702 -38.17 -47.56 30.94
C PRO A 702 -37.22 -46.74 31.83
N ASN A 703 -37.79 -46.08 32.83
CA ASN A 703 -37.02 -45.36 33.87
C ASN A 703 -36.48 -46.29 34.97
N ASN A 704 -36.89 -47.55 34.98
CA ASN A 704 -36.43 -48.58 35.91
C ASN A 704 -35.36 -49.45 35.23
N PRO A 705 -34.44 -50.09 36.00
CA PRO A 705 -33.38 -50.94 35.46
C PRO A 705 -33.89 -52.30 34.94
N TYR A 706 -35.13 -52.35 34.48
CA TYR A 706 -35.76 -53.54 33.94
C TYR A 706 -36.89 -53.21 32.96
N PHE A 707 -37.19 -54.16 32.07
CA PHE A 707 -38.31 -54.14 31.14
C PHE A 707 -39.07 -55.47 31.21
N VAL A 708 -40.39 -55.41 31.39
CA VAL A 708 -41.26 -56.60 31.43
C VAL A 708 -41.98 -56.74 30.10
N GLU A 709 -41.74 -57.85 29.42
CA GLU A 709 -42.47 -58.24 28.21
C GLU A 709 -43.54 -59.28 28.58
N HIS A 710 -44.78 -58.99 28.19
CA HIS A 710 -45.92 -59.87 28.38
C HIS A 710 -46.28 -60.65 27.12
N ASP A 711 -45.81 -60.21 25.95
CA ASP A 711 -45.91 -60.97 24.70
C ASP A 711 -44.77 -61.98 24.62
N LEU A 712 -45.11 -63.24 24.89
CA LEU A 712 -44.14 -64.31 24.94
C LEU A 712 -43.74 -64.85 23.56
N ALA A 713 -44.05 -64.17 22.44
CA ALA A 713 -43.51 -64.55 21.14
C ALA A 713 -41.97 -64.60 21.14
N GLY A 714 -41.40 -65.38 20.21
CA GLY A 714 -39.95 -65.65 20.12
C GLY A 714 -39.12 -64.47 19.62
N TYR A 715 -39.11 -63.35 20.35
CA TYR A 715 -38.39 -62.13 19.98
C TYR A 715 -36.91 -62.17 20.37
N TYR A 716 -36.13 -61.40 19.62
CA TYR A 716 -34.75 -61.00 19.90
C TYR A 716 -34.73 -59.59 20.47
N TYR A 717 -33.93 -59.33 21.48
CA TYR A 717 -33.87 -58.04 22.18
C TYR A 717 -32.45 -57.47 22.19
N ARG A 718 -32.39 -56.14 22.11
CA ARG A 718 -31.18 -55.35 22.38
C ARG A 718 -31.55 -54.16 23.25
N VAL A 719 -30.65 -53.78 24.14
CA VAL A 719 -30.80 -52.61 25.01
C VAL A 719 -29.70 -51.62 24.70
N GLN A 720 -30.00 -50.32 24.76
CA GLN A 720 -29.05 -49.25 24.49
C GLN A 720 -29.16 -48.16 25.54
N PHE A 721 -28.02 -47.65 26.00
CA PHE A 721 -27.96 -46.44 26.82
C PHE A 721 -27.86 -45.19 25.95
N ILE A 722 -28.59 -44.16 26.34
CA ILE A 722 -28.58 -42.84 25.71
C ILE A 722 -28.35 -41.81 26.81
N ASP A 723 -27.35 -40.95 26.66
CA ASP A 723 -27.07 -39.87 27.61
C ASP A 723 -28.02 -38.67 27.45
N THR A 724 -27.87 -37.68 28.33
CA THR A 724 -28.63 -36.43 28.34
C THR A 724 -28.39 -35.57 27.11
N HIS A 725 -27.27 -35.79 26.42
CA HIS A 725 -26.86 -35.08 25.21
C HIS A 725 -27.35 -35.77 23.92
N GLY A 726 -27.88 -36.99 24.03
CA GLY A 726 -28.45 -37.77 22.93
C GLY A 726 -27.45 -38.71 22.26
N ASN A 727 -26.22 -38.87 22.78
CA ASN A 727 -25.31 -39.86 22.24
C ASN A 727 -25.78 -41.25 22.64
N ALA A 728 -25.97 -42.11 21.62
CA ALA A 728 -26.39 -43.47 21.81
C ALA A 728 -25.17 -44.40 21.89
N GLY A 729 -25.05 -45.12 23.00
CA GLY A 729 -24.00 -46.12 23.22
C GLY A 729 -24.13 -47.33 22.28
N ALA A 730 -23.17 -48.25 22.36
CA ALA A 730 -23.34 -49.53 21.69
C ALA A 730 -24.54 -50.32 22.27
N PHE A 731 -25.18 -51.17 21.45
CA PHE A 731 -26.20 -52.09 21.94
C PHE A 731 -25.58 -53.15 22.87
N SER A 732 -26.39 -53.67 23.79
CA SER A 732 -26.10 -54.93 24.47
C SER A 732 -25.91 -56.07 23.47
N GLU A 733 -25.34 -57.17 23.95
CA GLU A 733 -25.48 -58.46 23.26
C GLU A 733 -26.97 -58.78 23.01
N GLU A 734 -27.24 -59.49 21.92
CA GLU A 734 -28.61 -59.84 21.53
C GLU A 734 -29.13 -61.02 22.36
N LEU A 735 -30.30 -60.84 22.97
CA LEU A 735 -30.95 -61.84 23.83
C LEU A 735 -32.16 -62.43 23.12
N HIS A 736 -32.39 -63.75 23.23
CA HIS A 736 -33.53 -64.43 22.62
C HIS A 736 -34.35 -65.16 23.69
N GLY A 737 -35.67 -64.96 23.74
CA GLY A 737 -36.55 -65.71 24.64
C GLY A 737 -37.34 -66.80 23.90
N GLN A 738 -37.42 -67.99 24.49
CA GLN A 738 -37.94 -69.22 23.89
C GLN A 738 -39.39 -69.51 24.35
N TYR A 739 -40.26 -69.98 23.45
CA TYR A 739 -41.65 -70.34 23.80
C TYR A 739 -41.73 -71.79 24.31
N ALA A 740 -42.40 -72.02 25.45
CA ALA A 740 -42.94 -73.32 25.84
C ALA A 740 -44.48 -73.26 25.78
N SER A 741 -45.09 -74.02 24.89
CA SER A 741 -46.55 -74.14 24.76
C SER A 741 -47.07 -75.44 25.39
N ASP A 742 -48.27 -75.34 25.98
CA ASP A 742 -49.32 -76.36 26.18
C ASP A 742 -49.62 -76.77 27.63
N VAL A 743 -50.72 -76.23 28.20
CA VAL A 743 -51.89 -77.02 28.67
C VAL A 743 -53.16 -76.12 28.65
N PRO A 744 -54.24 -76.48 27.93
CA PRO A 744 -55.55 -75.83 28.00
C PRO A 744 -56.41 -76.39 29.15
N GLY A 745 -57.08 -75.54 29.93
CA GLY A 745 -58.20 -76.00 30.77
C GLY A 745 -58.59 -75.23 32.03
N ALA A 746 -57.87 -74.19 32.45
CA ALA A 746 -58.28 -73.41 33.62
C ALA A 746 -59.16 -72.22 33.19
N GLY A 747 -60.46 -72.29 33.48
CA GLY A 747 -61.32 -71.10 33.48
C GLY A 747 -60.77 -70.02 34.42
N PRO A 748 -61.24 -68.76 34.31
CA PRO A 748 -60.72 -67.65 35.10
C PRO A 748 -60.76 -67.99 36.60
N VAL A 749 -59.63 -67.83 37.30
CA VAL A 749 -59.51 -68.26 38.72
C VAL A 749 -59.96 -67.14 39.68
N VAL A 750 -60.16 -65.92 39.18
CA VAL A 750 -60.51 -64.74 39.99
C VAL A 750 -61.58 -63.87 39.32
N LEU A 751 -62.39 -63.17 40.12
CA LEU A 751 -63.39 -62.20 39.64
C LEU A 751 -62.69 -60.98 39.02
N ARG A 752 -62.94 -60.72 37.74
CA ARG A 752 -62.39 -59.56 37.02
C ARG A 752 -63.50 -58.70 36.42
N LEU A 753 -63.40 -57.38 36.61
CA LEU A 753 -64.14 -56.40 35.83
C LEU A 753 -63.14 -55.79 34.84
N LEU A 754 -63.36 -56.02 33.54
CA LEU A 754 -62.45 -55.57 32.49
C LEU A 754 -62.79 -54.14 32.06
N PRO A 755 -61.83 -53.38 31.51
CA PRO A 755 -62.11 -52.05 30.97
C PRO A 755 -63.22 -52.07 29.92
N ASN A 756 -64.15 -51.13 30.03
CA ASN A 756 -65.26 -50.99 29.09
C ASN A 756 -64.75 -50.48 27.74
N ARG A 757 -65.41 -50.87 26.65
CA ARG A 757 -65.01 -50.50 25.29
C ARG A 757 -66.20 -50.01 24.47
N PRO A 758 -66.13 -48.79 23.90
CA PRO A 758 -65.06 -47.79 24.07
C PRO A 758 -65.06 -47.12 25.46
N ASN A 759 -63.96 -46.46 25.85
CA ASN A 759 -63.88 -45.55 27.01
C ASN A 759 -62.88 -44.41 26.70
N PRO A 760 -63.31 -43.13 26.61
CA PRO A 760 -64.70 -42.66 26.73
C PRO A 760 -65.61 -43.18 25.61
N PHE A 761 -66.93 -43.18 25.81
CA PHE A 761 -67.93 -43.70 24.85
C PHE A 761 -69.05 -42.71 24.56
N ASN A 762 -69.71 -42.86 23.40
CA ASN A 762 -70.85 -42.04 22.97
C ASN A 762 -71.84 -42.85 22.09
N PRO A 763 -73.10 -43.05 22.48
CA PRO A 763 -73.59 -43.14 23.86
C PRO A 763 -73.46 -44.57 24.41
N GLN A 764 -72.87 -45.52 23.66
CA GLN A 764 -72.88 -46.95 24.01
C GLN A 764 -71.48 -47.53 24.31
N THR A 765 -71.37 -48.34 25.35
CA THR A 765 -70.15 -49.08 25.72
C THR A 765 -70.47 -50.50 26.18
N THR A 766 -69.58 -51.43 25.89
CA THR A 766 -69.66 -52.80 26.39
C THR A 766 -68.78 -52.97 27.61
N ILE A 767 -69.35 -53.51 28.69
CA ILE A 767 -68.69 -53.81 29.94
C ILE A 767 -68.53 -55.33 30.02
N SER A 768 -67.29 -55.80 30.05
CA SER A 768 -66.97 -57.23 30.12
C SER A 768 -66.47 -57.61 31.51
N TYR A 769 -66.87 -58.76 32.03
CA TYR A 769 -66.39 -59.29 33.30
C TYR A 769 -66.28 -60.81 33.28
N GLU A 770 -65.41 -61.36 34.13
CA GLU A 770 -65.13 -62.79 34.20
C GLU A 770 -65.47 -63.32 35.59
N LEU A 771 -66.27 -64.38 35.62
CA LEU A 771 -66.70 -65.05 36.84
C LEU A 771 -65.89 -66.33 37.03
N PRO A 772 -65.24 -66.51 38.19
CA PRO A 772 -64.43 -67.70 38.40
C PRO A 772 -65.24 -68.96 38.71
N LYS A 773 -66.47 -68.80 39.18
CA LYS A 773 -67.45 -69.87 39.43
C LYS A 773 -68.87 -69.33 39.22
N PRO A 774 -69.87 -70.20 39.01
CA PRO A 774 -71.26 -69.76 38.88
C PRO A 774 -71.77 -69.07 40.15
N GLY A 775 -72.61 -68.05 40.02
CA GLY A 775 -73.24 -67.37 41.16
C GLY A 775 -74.03 -66.12 40.77
N ARG A 776 -74.73 -65.50 41.74
CA ARG A 776 -75.48 -64.25 41.52
C ARG A 776 -74.53 -63.08 41.27
N VAL A 777 -74.81 -62.34 40.20
CA VAL A 777 -74.05 -61.15 39.78
C VAL A 777 -74.95 -59.94 39.77
N VAL A 778 -74.47 -58.85 40.38
CA VAL A 778 -75.10 -57.53 40.33
C VAL A 778 -74.13 -56.53 39.71
N LEU A 779 -74.47 -55.99 38.53
CA LEU A 779 -73.73 -54.90 37.88
C LEU A 779 -74.61 -53.64 37.84
N SER A 780 -74.17 -52.60 38.55
CA SER A 780 -74.86 -51.31 38.65
C SER A 780 -73.94 -50.16 38.22
N VAL A 781 -74.55 -49.11 37.65
CA VAL A 781 -73.86 -47.88 37.25
C VAL A 781 -74.26 -46.74 38.19
N PHE A 782 -73.28 -45.98 38.66
CA PHE A 782 -73.43 -44.87 39.59
C PHE A 782 -72.92 -43.56 38.98
N ASP A 783 -73.54 -42.45 39.35
CA ASP A 783 -72.93 -41.12 39.17
C ASP A 783 -71.84 -40.87 40.24
N LEU A 784 -71.06 -39.79 40.08
CA LEU A 784 -69.99 -39.45 41.03
C LEU A 784 -70.49 -39.05 42.43
N ALA A 785 -71.78 -38.77 42.59
CA ALA A 785 -72.39 -38.57 43.90
C ALA A 785 -72.75 -39.90 44.60
N GLY A 786 -72.48 -41.04 43.95
CA GLY A 786 -72.75 -42.38 44.49
C GLY A 786 -74.20 -42.83 44.35
N ARG A 787 -75.03 -42.12 43.56
CA ARG A 787 -76.41 -42.52 43.29
C ARG A 787 -76.45 -43.53 42.14
N CYS A 788 -77.15 -44.64 42.34
CA CYS A 788 -77.33 -45.66 41.30
C CYS A 788 -78.24 -45.10 40.20
N VAL A 789 -77.69 -44.93 38.99
CA VAL A 789 -78.41 -44.38 37.84
C VAL A 789 -79.01 -45.47 36.96
N ARG A 790 -78.40 -46.67 36.94
CA ARG A 790 -78.90 -47.82 36.16
C ARG A 790 -78.42 -49.14 36.76
N LEU A 791 -79.33 -50.10 36.90
CA LEU A 791 -79.00 -51.52 37.13
C LEU A 791 -78.93 -52.22 35.76
N LEU A 792 -77.79 -52.87 35.46
CA LEU A 792 -77.56 -53.53 34.17
C LEU A 792 -77.74 -55.04 34.24
N VAL A 793 -77.33 -55.66 35.36
CA VAL A 793 -77.43 -57.11 35.59
C VAL A 793 -77.79 -57.35 37.05
N ASP A 794 -78.76 -58.22 37.31
CA ASP A 794 -79.05 -58.81 38.63
C ASP A 794 -79.65 -60.22 38.43
N THR A 795 -78.78 -61.21 38.21
CA THR A 795 -79.18 -62.61 37.96
C THR A 795 -78.05 -63.59 38.29
N GLU A 796 -78.34 -64.89 38.36
CA GLU A 796 -77.31 -65.93 38.38
C GLU A 796 -76.73 -66.18 37.00
N LEU A 797 -75.40 -66.29 36.92
CA LEU A 797 -74.65 -66.56 35.69
C LEU A 797 -73.63 -67.69 35.92
N GLY A 798 -73.32 -68.45 34.86
CA GLY A 798 -72.29 -69.50 34.88
C GLY A 798 -70.87 -68.95 34.95
N ALA A 799 -69.88 -69.80 35.27
CA ALA A 799 -68.46 -69.42 35.23
C ALA A 799 -68.04 -69.04 33.80
N GLY A 800 -67.05 -68.15 33.68
CA GLY A 800 -66.54 -67.68 32.39
C GLY A 800 -66.79 -66.18 32.15
N ARG A 801 -66.59 -65.75 30.91
CA ARG A 801 -66.66 -64.35 30.51
C ARG A 801 -68.07 -63.95 30.09
N HIS A 802 -68.50 -62.79 30.55
CA HIS A 802 -69.81 -62.19 30.29
C HIS A 802 -69.63 -60.76 29.83
N GLU A 803 -70.54 -60.28 28.99
CA GLU A 803 -70.54 -58.91 28.49
C GLU A 803 -71.96 -58.33 28.54
N VAL A 804 -72.06 -57.07 28.93
CA VAL A 804 -73.32 -56.32 28.94
C VAL A 804 -73.09 -54.93 28.41
N THR A 805 -74.04 -54.43 27.63
CA THR A 805 -73.92 -53.14 26.97
C THR A 805 -74.77 -52.09 27.68
N TRP A 806 -74.18 -50.92 27.90
CA TRP A 806 -74.89 -49.76 28.45
C TRP A 806 -74.91 -48.63 27.42
N ASP A 807 -76.08 -48.01 27.24
CA ASP A 807 -76.37 -46.99 26.23
C ASP A 807 -76.39 -45.56 26.81
N GLY A 808 -75.81 -45.36 27.99
CA GLY A 808 -75.69 -44.05 28.62
C GLY A 808 -77.02 -43.48 29.14
N ARG A 809 -78.04 -44.33 29.35
CA ARG A 809 -79.35 -43.94 29.90
C ARG A 809 -79.56 -44.39 31.34
N ASP A 810 -80.43 -43.68 32.05
CA ASP A 810 -80.84 -44.01 33.41
C ASP A 810 -82.00 -45.03 33.48
N ALA A 811 -82.48 -45.33 34.70
CA ALA A 811 -83.59 -46.25 34.93
C ALA A 811 -84.92 -45.82 34.27
N THR A 812 -85.13 -44.53 34.01
CA THR A 812 -86.34 -43.98 33.36
C THR A 812 -86.23 -43.91 31.83
N GLY A 813 -85.06 -44.26 31.28
CA GLY A 813 -84.77 -44.21 29.84
C GLY A 813 -84.30 -42.83 29.35
N GLN A 814 -84.06 -41.87 30.26
CA GLN A 814 -83.50 -40.57 29.89
C GLN A 814 -81.99 -40.66 29.66
N ARG A 815 -81.48 -39.86 28.71
CA ARG A 815 -80.04 -39.78 28.42
C ARG A 815 -79.31 -39.02 29.52
N LEU A 816 -78.25 -39.60 30.05
CA LEU A 816 -77.40 -38.98 31.05
C LEU A 816 -76.47 -37.91 30.42
N ALA A 817 -75.91 -37.03 31.25
CA ALA A 817 -74.99 -35.97 30.81
C ALA A 817 -73.59 -36.53 30.48
N SER A 818 -72.80 -35.80 29.69
CA SER A 818 -71.36 -36.11 29.55
C SER A 818 -70.70 -36.01 30.91
N GLY A 819 -69.83 -36.96 31.26
CA GLY A 819 -69.17 -37.02 32.56
C GLY A 819 -68.66 -38.41 32.91
N SER A 820 -68.06 -38.54 34.09
CA SER A 820 -67.58 -39.83 34.60
C SER A 820 -68.68 -40.57 35.37
N TYR A 821 -68.77 -41.88 35.14
CA TYR A 821 -69.69 -42.81 35.79
C TYR A 821 -68.92 -44.02 36.31
N LEU A 822 -69.38 -44.62 37.40
CA LEU A 822 -68.74 -45.78 38.02
C LEU A 822 -69.59 -47.02 37.79
N ALA A 823 -69.08 -48.00 37.04
CA ALA A 823 -69.64 -49.35 37.01
C ALA A 823 -69.14 -50.14 38.21
N ARG A 824 -70.04 -50.81 38.92
CA ARG A 824 -69.72 -51.63 40.11
C ARG A 824 -70.31 -53.03 39.94
N LEU A 825 -69.42 -54.01 39.91
CA LEU A 825 -69.72 -55.44 39.85
C LEU A 825 -69.61 -56.04 41.24
N VAL A 826 -70.65 -56.76 41.67
CA VAL A 826 -70.65 -57.57 42.88
C VAL A 826 -70.99 -59.01 42.52
N ALA A 827 -70.10 -59.93 42.87
CA ALA A 827 -70.30 -61.37 42.73
C ALA A 827 -69.51 -62.11 43.83
N ASP A 828 -70.11 -63.15 44.42
CA ASP A 828 -69.48 -63.97 45.46
C ASP A 828 -68.88 -63.16 46.64
N GLY A 829 -69.58 -62.10 47.06
CA GLY A 829 -69.13 -61.19 48.14
C GLY A 829 -67.97 -60.26 47.77
N GLN A 830 -67.39 -60.37 46.57
CA GLN A 830 -66.34 -59.48 46.09
C GLN A 830 -66.93 -58.32 45.26
N MET A 831 -66.36 -57.13 45.45
CA MET A 831 -66.71 -55.92 44.70
C MET A 831 -65.55 -55.49 43.80
N ARG A 832 -65.85 -55.16 42.54
CA ARG A 832 -64.94 -54.51 41.59
C ARG A 832 -65.63 -53.28 41.02
N SER A 833 -64.88 -52.20 40.82
CA SER A 833 -65.43 -50.98 40.22
C SER A 833 -64.52 -50.48 39.10
N LEU A 834 -65.12 -49.84 38.10
CA LEU A 834 -64.46 -49.29 36.92
C LEU A 834 -65.04 -47.90 36.62
N LEU A 835 -64.17 -46.91 36.42
CA LEU A 835 -64.55 -45.57 36.00
C LEU A 835 -64.70 -45.51 34.47
N MET A 836 -65.81 -44.96 34.01
CA MET A 836 -66.18 -44.85 32.59
C MET A 836 -66.46 -43.39 32.25
N GLY A 837 -65.96 -42.89 31.12
CA GLY A 837 -66.31 -41.56 30.60
C GLY A 837 -67.41 -41.64 29.55
N LEU A 838 -68.55 -41.00 29.78
CA LEU A 838 -69.58 -40.76 28.76
C LEU A 838 -69.34 -39.38 28.14
N VAL A 839 -69.28 -39.32 26.81
CA VAL A 839 -69.17 -38.07 26.05
C VAL A 839 -70.38 -37.99 25.12
N LYS A 840 -71.04 -36.84 25.06
CA LYS A 840 -72.12 -36.56 24.10
C LYS A 840 -71.59 -36.07 22.77
#